data_AF-K3WZR3-F1
#
_entry.id   AF-K3WZR3-F1
#
_cell.length_a   1.000
_cell.length_b   1.000
_cell.length_c   1.000
_cell.angle_alpha   90.00
_cell.angle_beta   90.00
_cell.angle_gamma   90.00
#
_symmetry.space_group_name_H-M   'P 1'
#
loop_
_entity.id
_entity.type
_entity.pdbx_description
1 polymer ?
#
loop_
_entity_poly.entity_id
_entity_poly.type
_entity_poly.pdbx_seq_one_letter_code
_entity_poly.pdbx_strand_id
1 'polypeptide(L)'
;MVQFVDPRTTAPMAELYQHDCMPDNSVFYGVGAQVAGNGTVLDVGRVDKTLVVELKGWASTVLTTMVFSILAQELFGYEVSFFHTTDLYNMTQRMSSVGKGRCSPVHVNLEVSATAIVKTPYMTYANETYNAGSVDYVGSSGLYTTAAFIQEGLEDSATNKSKTYAADFWRDYKDNEQLLHLLRVSTLKDNSKYYPPAENACKDGSFGCLNACSKTAACTRREAQGKECMVVAMMYDYYDKAYVQAVFTNLDIPSYFCFLGYKAMEGYAIESAKNGTPVVFYHYEPDPLHAKYADVFERIALPRSTAERAMVATEKFGEYGYGNKTDNPVRVDFPLTSYSKYAATIVQDHEPLRSLVSRISLTELQINQLMAIHVRETEAATSSLHPDHDFAAACAWVKDNYPVWSLWLGRLPLCDFFEHLTHTVIGCGSSASTEMKAASDVFPRQVLFEWVMPNPRNSSLPHNCDGGMNTLPAPLITSRTCDWLDENLLIWAFWIFAKPRCDATFYTYNVSHCDHTGSTREVQYHWLLPDAMNVSQSAECTGGIALPAPVMLACGYVPYTNAGFHAIAVLASLLSFVLVLAMVFVYHFRNVPIIKRSQYEFLEVMLFGGIVVNCAVCGYAGQPTTFLCKFRPVGLALGFTLIFGALVVKSLRVYRVFLSGAMKRVVLSTRTMFKILIGFLGVDLLILVAWEVVDPSLPRSIMEKTPEIGGHEVAHLLCSTGSFIFTAILLFWKAGLLFVGLYLSFLIRKVSSDFQESVYIFASTCIVLFTSLVLLPMGYLVTLPATTFYLFFAILLLVSTATVMALMTVPKILRLSELGMDSKVSSDTTVRKSSNTASAGSNSIRKASSSDQAPTPGPKAKVRVNVRGSFPALSARVNSRRKPSRVQATPVQPFVTEKRKPSRVQSTPIQPIVIHDS
;
A
#
# COMPACT_ATOMS: atom_id res chain seq x y z
N MET A 1 14.85 -11.51 -17.81
CA MET A 1 15.17 -10.47 -18.82
C MET A 1 15.36 -9.16 -18.08
N VAL A 2 16.38 -8.38 -18.42
CA VAL A 2 16.64 -7.08 -17.77
C VAL A 2 15.81 -5.99 -18.47
N GLN A 3 15.07 -5.17 -17.72
CA GLN A 3 14.34 -4.03 -18.26
C GLN A 3 15.16 -2.75 -18.10
N PHE A 4 15.41 -2.03 -19.19
CA PHE A 4 16.18 -0.79 -19.16
C PHE A 4 15.25 0.43 -19.07
N VAL A 5 15.22 1.10 -17.90
CA VAL A 5 14.31 2.24 -17.64
C VAL A 5 15.10 3.43 -17.12
N ASP A 6 15.02 4.56 -17.83
CA ASP A 6 15.67 5.81 -17.39
C ASP A 6 14.70 6.69 -16.60
N PRO A 7 14.87 6.87 -15.27
CA PRO A 7 13.98 7.68 -14.44
C PRO A 7 14.11 9.19 -14.70
N ARG A 8 15.05 9.63 -15.56
CA ARG A 8 15.27 11.05 -15.90
C ARG A 8 14.35 11.54 -17.03
N THR A 9 13.60 10.65 -17.71
CA THR A 9 12.73 11.05 -18.82
C THR A 9 11.55 11.87 -18.33
N THR A 10 11.44 13.11 -18.80
CA THR A 10 10.35 14.04 -18.42
C THR A 10 9.04 13.82 -19.18
N ALA A 11 9.04 12.95 -20.21
CA ALA A 11 7.86 12.51 -20.92
C ALA A 11 7.35 11.15 -20.36
N PRO A 12 6.04 10.88 -20.39
CA PRO A 12 5.49 9.54 -20.15
C PRO A 12 6.12 8.50 -21.10
N MET A 13 6.33 7.25 -20.65
CA MET A 13 6.95 6.23 -21.51
C MET A 13 6.15 5.92 -22.79
N ALA A 14 4.84 6.19 -22.80
CA ALA A 14 3.99 6.07 -23.99
C ALA A 14 4.24 7.15 -25.07
N GLU A 15 4.91 8.26 -24.72
CA GLU A 15 5.30 9.36 -25.62
C GLU A 15 6.76 9.23 -26.10
N LEU A 16 7.51 8.25 -25.60
CA LEU A 16 8.86 7.93 -26.06
C LEU A 16 8.82 7.16 -27.40
N TYR A 17 9.94 7.21 -28.14
CA TYR A 17 10.18 6.44 -29.37
C TYR A 17 9.21 6.74 -30.55
N GLN A 18 8.41 7.81 -30.47
CA GLN A 18 7.49 8.22 -31.53
C GLN A 18 8.18 9.03 -32.65
N HIS A 19 7.65 8.93 -33.88
CA HIS A 19 8.24 9.56 -35.07
C HIS A 19 8.10 11.09 -35.10
N ASP A 20 7.05 11.64 -34.48
CA ASP A 20 6.75 13.08 -34.48
C ASP A 20 7.83 13.94 -33.80
N CYS A 21 8.64 13.35 -32.91
CA CYS A 21 9.70 14.04 -32.19
C CYS A 21 11.14 13.56 -32.53
N MET A 22 11.28 12.58 -33.42
CA MET A 22 12.56 12.11 -33.97
C MET A 22 13.12 13.03 -35.08
N PRO A 23 14.44 12.96 -35.39
CA PRO A 23 15.01 13.59 -36.58
C PRO A 23 14.45 13.02 -37.90
N ASP A 24 14.30 13.87 -38.91
CA ASP A 24 13.97 13.46 -40.27
C ASP A 24 14.92 12.35 -40.79
N ASN A 25 14.38 11.37 -41.49
CA ASN A 25 15.09 10.19 -42.02
C ASN A 25 15.74 9.27 -40.96
N SER A 26 15.30 9.32 -39.70
CA SER A 26 15.69 8.33 -38.68
C SER A 26 14.58 7.28 -38.42
N VAL A 27 14.99 6.07 -38.06
CA VAL A 27 14.12 4.88 -38.01
C VAL A 27 14.50 3.99 -36.83
N PHE A 28 13.50 3.50 -36.08
CA PHE A 28 13.67 2.43 -35.10
C PHE A 28 13.38 1.05 -35.71
N TYR A 29 14.23 0.08 -35.38
CA TYR A 29 13.97 -1.35 -35.53
C TYR A 29 13.92 -1.95 -34.12
N GLY A 30 12.73 -2.01 -33.55
CA GLY A 30 12.48 -2.58 -32.22
C GLY A 30 12.44 -4.10 -32.21
N VAL A 31 12.31 -4.66 -31.02
CA VAL A 31 12.19 -6.11 -30.82
C VAL A 31 10.89 -6.61 -31.46
N GLY A 32 11.03 -7.52 -32.42
CA GLY A 32 9.91 -8.04 -33.22
C GLY A 32 9.44 -7.13 -34.36
N ALA A 33 10.21 -6.10 -34.74
CA ALA A 33 9.90 -5.24 -35.87
C ALA A 33 9.67 -6.03 -37.17
N GLN A 34 8.75 -5.56 -38.01
CA GLN A 34 8.46 -6.12 -39.33
C GLN A 34 8.93 -5.15 -40.40
N VAL A 35 9.79 -5.62 -41.31
CA VAL A 35 10.40 -4.81 -42.38
C VAL A 35 10.09 -5.44 -43.73
N ALA A 36 9.68 -4.62 -44.70
CA ALA A 36 9.48 -5.06 -46.07
C ALA A 36 10.82 -5.25 -46.81
N GLY A 37 10.85 -6.06 -47.87
CA GLY A 37 12.07 -6.38 -48.64
C GLY A 37 12.73 -5.22 -49.42
N ASN A 38 12.27 -3.99 -49.22
CA ASN A 38 12.86 -2.73 -49.68
C ASN A 38 13.46 -1.89 -48.51
N GLY A 39 13.47 -2.43 -47.29
CA GLY A 39 13.94 -1.75 -46.08
C GLY A 39 12.90 -0.87 -45.37
N THR A 40 11.66 -0.74 -45.87
CA THR A 40 10.65 0.07 -45.17
C THR A 40 10.01 -0.69 -44.01
N VAL A 41 10.08 -0.12 -42.81
CA VAL A 41 9.43 -0.65 -41.60
C VAL A 41 7.91 -0.62 -41.75
N LEU A 42 7.27 -1.77 -41.54
CA LEU A 42 5.82 -1.98 -41.52
C LEU A 42 5.27 -1.95 -40.08
N ASP A 43 6.05 -2.48 -39.14
CA ASP A 43 5.81 -2.41 -37.70
C ASP A 43 7.15 -2.15 -37.01
N VAL A 44 7.20 -1.14 -36.14
CA VAL A 44 8.41 -0.74 -35.39
C VAL A 44 8.77 -1.76 -34.32
N GLY A 45 7.83 -2.62 -33.89
CA GLY A 45 8.04 -3.54 -32.78
C GLY A 45 8.19 -2.82 -31.43
N ARG A 46 8.63 -3.53 -30.39
CA ARG A 46 8.83 -2.92 -29.06
C ARG A 46 10.24 -2.33 -28.93
N VAL A 47 10.31 -1.02 -28.71
CA VAL A 47 11.53 -0.32 -28.27
C VAL A 47 11.55 -0.14 -26.73
N ASP A 48 10.39 -0.09 -26.07
CA ASP A 48 10.32 0.08 -24.62
C ASP A 48 11.09 -1.02 -23.86
N LYS A 49 11.88 -0.57 -22.87
CA LYS A 49 12.75 -1.35 -21.99
C LYS A 49 13.90 -2.11 -22.64
N THR A 50 14.16 -1.89 -23.92
CA THR A 50 15.24 -2.52 -24.67
C THR A 50 16.55 -1.73 -24.55
N LEU A 51 17.68 -2.40 -24.74
CA LEU A 51 18.96 -1.74 -24.98
C LEU A 51 18.97 -1.25 -26.43
N VAL A 52 19.05 0.06 -26.65
CA VAL A 52 19.05 0.60 -28.02
C VAL A 52 20.47 0.93 -28.48
N VAL A 53 20.82 0.54 -29.71
CA VAL A 53 22.15 0.78 -30.30
C VAL A 53 22.02 1.57 -31.61
N GLU A 54 22.87 2.58 -31.80
CA GLU A 54 22.83 3.42 -33.01
C GLU A 54 23.48 2.69 -34.21
N LEU A 55 22.75 2.66 -35.33
CA LEU A 55 23.23 2.25 -36.65
C LEU A 55 23.45 3.47 -37.53
N LYS A 56 24.54 3.43 -38.31
CA LYS A 56 24.83 4.36 -39.41
C LYS A 56 25.07 3.54 -40.67
N GLY A 57 24.73 4.07 -41.84
CA GLY A 57 24.85 3.39 -43.13
C GLY A 57 26.27 3.20 -43.67
N TRP A 58 27.27 2.92 -42.83
CA TRP A 58 28.63 2.55 -43.25
C TRP A 58 28.97 1.16 -42.72
N ALA A 59 29.57 0.30 -43.55
CA ALA A 59 29.68 -1.14 -43.29
C ALA A 59 30.39 -1.45 -41.97
N SER A 60 31.51 -0.80 -41.65
CA SER A 60 32.19 -1.00 -40.36
C SER A 60 31.29 -0.67 -39.18
N THR A 61 30.52 0.43 -39.23
CA THR A 61 29.62 0.83 -38.15
C THR A 61 28.50 -0.19 -37.93
N VAL A 62 27.92 -0.72 -39.01
CA VAL A 62 26.90 -1.77 -38.90
C VAL A 62 27.51 -3.04 -38.29
N LEU A 63 28.66 -3.49 -38.81
CA LEU A 63 29.31 -4.73 -38.38
C LEU A 63 29.82 -4.66 -36.92
N THR A 64 30.44 -3.54 -36.52
CA THR A 64 30.84 -3.26 -35.12
C THR A 64 29.64 -3.30 -34.18
N THR A 65 28.51 -2.68 -34.59
CA THR A 65 27.25 -2.71 -33.82
C THR A 65 26.65 -4.11 -33.77
N MET A 66 26.65 -4.89 -34.86
CA MET A 66 26.11 -6.25 -34.85
C MET A 66 26.90 -7.19 -33.93
N VAL A 67 28.24 -7.12 -33.89
CA VAL A 67 29.05 -7.90 -32.93
C VAL A 67 28.66 -7.60 -31.49
N PHE A 68 28.52 -6.32 -31.14
CA PHE A 68 28.12 -5.90 -29.80
C PHE A 68 26.70 -6.35 -29.46
N SER A 69 25.74 -6.17 -30.37
CA SER A 69 24.33 -6.55 -30.14
C SER A 69 24.18 -8.06 -29.94
N ILE A 70 24.89 -8.88 -30.74
CA ILE A 70 24.94 -10.34 -30.55
C ILE A 70 25.47 -10.70 -29.17
N LEU A 71 26.58 -10.09 -28.73
CA LEU A 71 27.15 -10.36 -27.40
C LEU A 71 26.24 -9.89 -26.26
N ALA A 72 25.62 -8.71 -26.38
CA ALA A 72 24.70 -8.17 -25.37
C ALA A 72 23.41 -9.01 -25.24
N GLN A 73 22.89 -9.53 -26.36
CA GLN A 73 21.69 -10.35 -26.37
C GLN A 73 21.96 -11.79 -25.91
N GLU A 74 22.92 -12.48 -26.54
CA GLU A 74 23.13 -13.93 -26.32
C GLU A 74 23.86 -14.27 -25.01
N LEU A 75 24.70 -13.36 -24.48
CA LEU A 75 25.44 -13.62 -23.23
C LEU A 75 24.75 -13.07 -21.99
N PHE A 76 24.00 -11.96 -22.11
CA PHE A 76 23.46 -11.22 -20.96
C PHE A 76 21.93 -11.10 -20.96
N GLY A 77 21.24 -11.49 -22.05
CA GLY A 77 19.77 -11.46 -22.11
C GLY A 77 19.17 -10.05 -22.16
N TYR A 78 19.92 -9.06 -22.67
CA TYR A 78 19.34 -7.78 -23.06
C TYR A 78 18.62 -7.93 -24.40
N GLU A 79 17.37 -7.50 -24.46
CA GLU A 79 16.69 -7.34 -25.75
C GLU A 79 17.24 -6.09 -26.44
N VAL A 80 17.67 -6.20 -27.70
CA VAL A 80 18.29 -5.09 -28.43
C VAL A 80 17.33 -4.51 -29.47
N SER A 81 17.25 -3.18 -29.50
CA SER A 81 16.65 -2.42 -30.61
C SER A 81 17.73 -1.63 -31.34
N PHE A 82 17.52 -1.32 -32.61
CA PHE A 82 18.43 -0.48 -33.39
C PHE A 82 17.81 0.87 -33.73
N PHE A 83 18.61 1.93 -33.65
CA PHE A 83 18.23 3.28 -34.08
C PHE A 83 19.09 3.69 -35.28
N HIS A 84 18.52 3.69 -36.48
CA HIS A 84 19.21 4.12 -37.69
C HIS A 84 19.07 5.63 -37.90
N THR A 85 20.18 6.34 -38.12
CA THR A 85 20.15 7.79 -38.41
C THR A 85 21.33 8.25 -39.27
N THR A 86 21.11 9.32 -40.04
CA THR A 86 22.15 10.07 -40.76
C THR A 86 22.62 11.33 -40.00
N ASP A 87 22.00 11.65 -38.86
CA ASP A 87 22.34 12.83 -38.05
C ASP A 87 23.56 12.56 -37.15
N LEU A 88 24.75 12.82 -37.69
CA LEU A 88 26.03 12.63 -36.99
C LEU A 88 26.22 13.59 -35.80
N TYR A 89 25.69 14.82 -35.86
CA TYR A 89 26.09 15.89 -34.95
C TYR A 89 25.33 15.89 -33.63
N ASN A 90 24.06 15.47 -33.61
CA ASN A 90 23.22 15.55 -32.41
C ASN A 90 23.24 14.28 -31.53
N MET A 91 24.23 13.40 -31.72
CA MET A 91 24.33 12.11 -31.02
C MET A 91 24.22 12.21 -29.49
N THR A 92 25.02 13.06 -28.83
CA THR A 92 24.95 13.19 -27.36
C THR A 92 23.70 13.92 -26.88
N GLN A 93 23.06 14.72 -27.74
CA GLN A 93 21.74 15.29 -27.45
C GLN A 93 20.66 14.20 -27.46
N ARG A 94 20.75 13.22 -28.37
CA ARG A 94 19.88 12.04 -28.34
C ARG A 94 20.04 11.30 -27.01
N MET A 95 21.25 10.95 -26.62
CA MET A 95 21.55 10.25 -25.36
C MET A 95 21.32 11.07 -24.05
N SER A 96 20.41 12.05 -24.03
CA SER A 96 20.11 12.92 -22.89
C SER A 96 18.60 13.06 -22.64
N SER A 97 18.21 13.52 -21.45
CA SER A 97 16.81 13.77 -21.06
C SER A 97 16.13 14.98 -21.75
N VAL A 98 16.84 15.67 -22.66
CA VAL A 98 16.46 16.98 -23.22
C VAL A 98 16.70 17.09 -24.73
N GLY A 99 16.07 18.09 -25.38
CA GLY A 99 16.15 18.26 -26.83
C GLY A 99 15.64 17.03 -27.58
N LYS A 100 16.36 16.61 -28.63
CA LYS A 100 16.08 15.37 -29.38
C LYS A 100 16.06 14.10 -28.52
N GLY A 101 16.73 14.10 -27.37
CA GLY A 101 16.81 12.93 -26.50
C GLY A 101 15.55 12.61 -25.70
N ARG A 102 14.60 13.54 -25.63
CA ARG A 102 13.26 13.28 -25.07
C ARG A 102 12.52 12.10 -25.71
N CYS A 103 12.90 11.71 -26.92
CA CYS A 103 12.30 10.61 -27.69
C CYS A 103 13.16 9.33 -27.66
N SER A 104 14.42 9.47 -27.25
CA SER A 104 15.51 8.56 -27.58
C SER A 104 16.67 8.72 -26.56
N PRO A 105 16.46 8.57 -25.22
CA PRO A 105 17.47 8.95 -24.23
C PRO A 105 18.49 7.84 -23.92
N VAL A 106 18.17 6.58 -24.26
CA VAL A 106 18.85 5.37 -23.78
C VAL A 106 19.56 4.66 -24.94
N HIS A 107 20.78 5.09 -25.28
CA HIS A 107 21.51 4.54 -26.42
C HIS A 107 23.01 4.31 -26.17
N VAL A 108 23.56 3.36 -26.93
CA VAL A 108 25.00 3.17 -27.16
C VAL A 108 25.30 3.44 -28.64
N ASN A 109 26.45 4.05 -28.94
CA ASN A 109 26.96 4.25 -30.29
C ASN A 109 28.46 3.91 -30.31
N LEU A 110 28.83 2.85 -30.99
CA LEU A 110 30.19 2.29 -30.87
C LEU A 110 31.20 3.01 -31.77
N GLU A 111 30.76 3.59 -32.88
CA GLU A 111 31.66 4.05 -33.94
C GLU A 111 31.42 5.53 -34.26
N VAL A 112 32.13 6.39 -33.55
CA VAL A 112 32.00 7.85 -33.65
C VAL A 112 33.33 8.46 -34.06
N SER A 113 33.39 9.10 -35.22
CA SER A 113 34.59 9.83 -35.69
C SER A 113 34.98 10.93 -34.68
N ALA A 114 36.14 10.79 -34.06
CA ALA A 114 36.59 11.63 -32.95
C ALA A 114 37.37 12.88 -33.42
N THR A 115 37.00 13.44 -34.58
CA THR A 115 37.64 14.63 -35.16
C THR A 115 37.34 15.90 -34.36
N ALA A 116 38.29 16.85 -34.35
CA ALA A 116 38.25 18.01 -33.45
C ALA A 116 36.99 18.90 -33.62
N ILE A 117 36.50 19.03 -34.86
CA ILE A 117 35.31 19.84 -35.21
C ILE A 117 34.05 19.31 -34.53
N VAL A 118 33.95 18.00 -34.30
CA VAL A 118 32.72 17.33 -33.81
C VAL A 118 32.68 17.22 -32.28
N LYS A 119 33.80 17.46 -31.58
CA LYS A 119 33.85 17.38 -30.12
C LYS A 119 33.05 18.47 -29.39
N THR A 120 32.90 19.66 -29.98
CA THR A 120 32.23 20.79 -29.31
C THR A 120 30.73 20.55 -29.08
N PRO A 121 29.93 20.10 -30.07
CA PRO A 121 28.55 19.67 -29.83
C PRO A 121 28.45 18.51 -28.83
N TYR A 122 29.37 17.55 -28.89
CA TYR A 122 29.33 16.38 -28.01
C TYR A 122 29.48 16.75 -26.53
N MET A 123 30.35 17.71 -26.20
CA MET A 123 30.55 18.18 -24.82
C MET A 123 29.33 18.86 -24.19
N THR A 124 28.35 19.35 -24.98
CA THR A 124 27.16 20.04 -24.45
C THR A 124 26.30 19.15 -23.54
N TYR A 125 26.35 17.82 -23.71
CA TYR A 125 25.55 16.84 -22.96
C TYR A 125 26.40 15.86 -22.14
N ALA A 126 27.65 16.24 -21.81
CA ALA A 126 28.61 15.39 -21.09
C ALA A 126 28.24 15.05 -19.63
N ASN A 127 27.17 15.64 -19.07
CA ASN A 127 26.62 15.24 -17.76
C ASN A 127 25.75 13.98 -17.85
N GLU A 128 25.19 13.70 -19.04
CA GLU A 128 24.24 12.60 -19.26
C GLU A 128 24.76 11.57 -20.29
N THR A 129 25.94 11.82 -20.85
CA THR A 129 26.63 10.99 -21.84
C THR A 129 28.11 10.88 -21.52
N TYR A 130 28.73 9.74 -21.84
CA TYR A 130 30.17 9.54 -21.66
C TYR A 130 30.82 8.93 -22.90
N ASN A 131 32.11 9.22 -23.09
CA ASN A 131 32.97 8.53 -24.03
C ASN A 131 33.48 7.24 -23.36
N ALA A 132 33.17 6.08 -23.95
CA ALA A 132 33.52 4.76 -23.42
C ALA A 132 34.87 4.23 -23.92
N GLY A 133 35.69 5.09 -24.52
CA GLY A 133 37.02 4.78 -25.03
C GLY A 133 37.07 4.59 -26.55
N SER A 134 38.24 4.20 -27.03
CA SER A 134 38.54 3.91 -28.43
C SER A 134 37.89 2.59 -28.89
N VAL A 135 37.69 2.43 -30.21
CA VAL A 135 37.33 1.14 -30.85
C VAL A 135 38.59 0.30 -31.16
N ASP A 136 39.77 0.94 -31.14
CA ASP A 136 41.14 0.42 -31.30
C ASP A 136 41.62 0.09 -32.72
N TYR A 137 40.77 0.29 -33.74
CA TYR A 137 41.22 0.57 -35.10
C TYR A 137 41.05 2.06 -35.43
N VAL A 138 41.66 2.49 -36.55
CA VAL A 138 41.59 3.86 -37.07
C VAL A 138 41.13 3.86 -38.53
N GLY A 139 40.48 4.94 -38.93
CA GLY A 139 40.07 5.18 -40.32
C GLY A 139 41.17 5.85 -41.12
N SER A 140 41.40 5.36 -42.33
CA SER A 140 42.27 5.97 -43.34
C SER A 140 41.42 6.72 -44.36
N SER A 141 41.90 7.86 -44.83
CA SER A 141 41.41 8.54 -46.03
C SER A 141 42.61 8.77 -46.93
N GLY A 142 42.48 8.61 -48.24
CA GLY A 142 43.66 8.68 -49.10
C GLY A 142 43.37 8.57 -50.59
N LEU A 143 44.44 8.67 -51.37
CA LEU A 143 44.42 8.28 -52.77
C LEU A 143 44.94 6.85 -52.91
N TYR A 144 44.34 6.11 -53.82
CA TYR A 144 44.71 4.73 -54.14
C TYR A 144 44.96 4.60 -55.64
N THR A 145 45.82 3.65 -56.00
CA THR A 145 46.12 3.27 -57.38
C THR A 145 46.24 1.75 -57.48
N THR A 146 46.41 1.20 -58.68
CA THR A 146 46.48 -0.24 -58.89
C THR A 146 47.88 -0.79 -58.63
N ALA A 147 47.99 -1.89 -57.89
CA ALA A 147 49.26 -2.56 -57.57
C ALA A 147 50.07 -2.89 -58.85
N ALA A 148 49.38 -3.33 -59.91
CA ALA A 148 49.99 -3.61 -61.21
C ALA A 148 50.63 -2.37 -61.88
N PHE A 149 50.11 -1.16 -61.65
CA PHE A 149 50.69 0.08 -62.19
C PHE A 149 51.93 0.52 -61.41
N ILE A 150 51.98 0.25 -60.10
CA ILE A 150 53.19 0.41 -59.28
C ILE A 150 54.28 -0.55 -59.78
N GLN A 151 53.92 -1.81 -60.04
CA GLN A 151 54.85 -2.81 -60.59
C GLN A 151 55.37 -2.42 -61.98
N GLU A 152 54.52 -1.98 -62.93
CA GLU A 152 54.96 -1.52 -64.26
C GLU A 152 55.87 -0.27 -64.20
N GLY A 153 55.75 0.56 -63.17
CA GLY A 153 56.63 1.71 -62.92
C GLY A 153 58.01 1.34 -62.36
N LEU A 154 58.13 0.17 -61.72
CA LEU A 154 59.35 -0.30 -61.08
C LEU A 154 60.14 -1.33 -61.91
N GLU A 155 59.53 -1.95 -62.93
CA GLU A 155 60.18 -2.95 -63.79
C GLU A 155 61.26 -2.38 -64.74
N ASP A 156 62.54 -2.56 -64.40
CA ASP A 156 63.66 -2.39 -65.33
C ASP A 156 63.89 -3.65 -66.18
N SER A 157 63.11 -3.78 -67.25
CA SER A 157 63.10 -4.96 -68.14
C SER A 157 64.33 -5.01 -69.07
N ALA A 158 65.47 -5.34 -68.47
CA ALA A 158 66.71 -5.87 -69.08
C ALA A 158 67.40 -5.06 -70.19
N THR A 159 66.99 -3.83 -70.49
CA THR A 159 67.38 -3.12 -71.74
C THR A 159 67.92 -1.68 -71.56
N ASN A 160 68.35 -1.31 -70.36
CA ASN A 160 69.30 -0.21 -70.12
C ASN A 160 68.78 1.19 -70.55
N LYS A 161 67.47 1.42 -70.44
CA LYS A 161 66.84 2.75 -70.41
C LYS A 161 65.67 2.75 -69.43
N SER A 162 65.80 3.58 -68.39
CA SER A 162 64.85 3.67 -67.28
C SER A 162 63.42 4.04 -67.73
N LYS A 163 62.45 3.24 -67.24
CA LYS A 163 61.02 3.55 -67.16
C LYS A 163 60.61 4.03 -65.75
N THR A 164 61.57 4.27 -64.86
CA THR A 164 61.39 4.27 -63.40
C THR A 164 60.45 5.38 -62.92
N TYR A 165 59.33 5.00 -62.29
CA TYR A 165 58.46 5.88 -61.52
C TYR A 165 57.83 5.15 -60.32
N ALA A 166 57.67 5.88 -59.22
CA ALA A 166 57.02 5.40 -57.99
C ALA A 166 55.56 5.84 -57.95
N ALA A 167 54.63 5.03 -58.47
CA ALA A 167 53.19 5.34 -58.44
C ALA A 167 52.57 5.21 -57.04
N ASP A 168 53.26 4.53 -56.11
CA ASP A 168 52.96 4.53 -54.68
C ASP A 168 53.27 5.88 -54.01
N PHE A 169 53.97 6.81 -54.68
CA PHE A 169 54.61 7.92 -53.99
C PHE A 169 54.55 9.29 -54.72
N TRP A 170 54.03 10.30 -54.02
CA TRP A 170 53.59 11.58 -54.61
C TRP A 170 54.62 12.38 -55.42
N ARG A 171 55.94 12.21 -55.24
CA ARG A 171 56.92 13.09 -55.90
C ARG A 171 56.93 12.93 -57.42
N ASP A 172 56.73 11.71 -57.92
CA ASP A 172 56.86 11.43 -59.34
C ASP A 172 55.65 11.94 -60.12
N TYR A 173 54.48 12.01 -59.47
CA TYR A 173 53.29 12.68 -59.97
C TYR A 173 53.50 14.16 -60.34
N LYS A 174 54.51 14.82 -59.77
CA LYS A 174 54.78 16.23 -60.08
C LYS A 174 55.45 16.41 -61.44
N ASP A 175 56.55 15.70 -61.67
CA ASP A 175 57.52 16.00 -62.74
C ASP A 175 57.76 14.83 -63.72
N ASN A 176 57.25 13.61 -63.45
CA ASN A 176 57.45 12.44 -64.33
C ASN A 176 56.42 12.41 -65.47
N GLU A 177 56.87 12.79 -66.68
CA GLU A 177 56.04 12.84 -67.89
C GLU A 177 55.42 11.50 -68.32
N GLN A 178 56.06 10.36 -68.03
CA GLN A 178 55.53 9.04 -68.41
C GLN A 178 54.34 8.66 -67.51
N LEU A 179 54.50 8.77 -66.19
CA LEU A 179 53.43 8.56 -65.21
C LEU A 179 52.25 9.52 -65.49
N LEU A 180 52.53 10.80 -65.74
CA LEU A 180 51.51 11.81 -66.06
C LEU A 180 50.75 11.51 -67.36
N HIS A 181 51.42 10.93 -68.37
CA HIS A 181 50.77 10.50 -69.61
C HIS A 181 49.88 9.26 -69.42
N LEU A 182 50.32 8.29 -68.59
CA LEU A 182 49.55 7.07 -68.33
C LEU A 182 48.24 7.36 -67.56
N LEU A 183 48.23 8.39 -66.71
CA LEU A 183 47.08 8.82 -65.91
C LEU A 183 46.29 10.01 -66.50
N ARG A 184 46.50 10.31 -67.79
CA ARG A 184 45.91 11.47 -68.49
C ARG A 184 44.37 11.58 -68.37
N VAL A 185 43.87 12.81 -68.30
CA VAL A 185 42.44 13.11 -68.10
C VAL A 185 41.50 12.64 -69.22
N SER A 186 41.98 12.53 -70.46
CA SER A 186 41.23 11.98 -71.60
C SER A 186 40.72 10.57 -71.31
N THR A 187 41.52 9.71 -70.66
CA THR A 187 41.14 8.33 -70.29
C THR A 187 39.85 8.22 -69.46
N LEU A 188 39.55 9.22 -68.61
CA LEU A 188 38.26 9.30 -67.91
C LEU A 188 37.20 10.04 -68.73
N LYS A 189 37.54 11.18 -69.34
CA LYS A 189 36.54 12.05 -70.01
C LYS A 189 35.97 11.47 -71.30
N ASP A 190 36.72 10.60 -71.98
CA ASP A 190 36.26 9.87 -73.16
C ASP A 190 35.44 8.62 -72.77
N ASN A 191 35.44 8.22 -71.49
CA ASN A 191 34.69 7.06 -70.99
C ASN A 191 33.23 7.44 -70.69
N SER A 192 32.40 7.39 -71.73
CA SER A 192 30.97 7.72 -71.70
C SER A 192 30.09 6.89 -70.76
N LYS A 193 30.63 5.84 -70.13
CA LYS A 193 29.95 5.08 -69.06
C LYS A 193 30.01 5.79 -67.70
N TYR A 194 31.05 6.60 -67.47
CA TYR A 194 31.32 7.25 -66.19
C TYR A 194 31.39 8.78 -66.27
N TYR A 195 31.67 9.35 -67.45
CA TYR A 195 31.76 10.80 -67.65
C TYR A 195 30.95 11.28 -68.88
N PRO A 196 30.17 12.37 -68.78
CA PRO A 196 29.83 13.11 -67.56
C PRO A 196 29.05 12.23 -66.57
N PRO A 197 29.17 12.48 -65.25
CA PRO A 197 28.53 11.64 -64.24
C PRO A 197 27.00 11.75 -64.32
N ALA A 198 26.32 10.63 -64.07
CA ALA A 198 24.85 10.56 -64.08
C ALA A 198 24.19 11.37 -62.94
N GLU A 199 24.94 11.61 -61.86
CA GLU A 199 24.54 12.45 -60.73
C GLU A 199 25.42 13.70 -60.65
N ASN A 200 24.87 14.81 -60.17
CA ASN A 200 25.60 16.08 -60.03
C ASN A 200 26.48 16.07 -58.76
N ALA A 201 27.57 15.29 -58.82
CA ALA A 201 28.41 14.98 -57.67
C ALA A 201 29.38 16.10 -57.23
N CYS A 202 29.57 17.12 -58.08
CA CYS A 202 30.13 18.42 -57.70
C CYS A 202 29.52 19.52 -58.57
N LYS A 203 28.87 20.49 -57.95
CA LYS A 203 28.19 21.59 -58.66
C LYS A 203 29.20 22.62 -59.16
N ASP A 204 28.94 23.25 -60.30
CA ASP A 204 29.79 24.34 -60.81
C ASP A 204 29.95 25.46 -59.76
N GLY A 205 31.20 25.84 -59.50
CA GLY A 205 31.57 26.77 -58.43
C GLY A 205 31.74 26.15 -57.03
N SER A 206 31.16 24.98 -56.75
CA SER A 206 31.47 24.21 -55.53
C SER A 206 32.92 23.70 -55.61
N PHE A 207 33.74 23.97 -54.61
CA PHE A 207 35.16 23.57 -54.53
C PHE A 207 35.95 23.75 -55.85
N GLY A 208 35.68 24.82 -56.60
CA GLY A 208 36.34 25.11 -57.88
C GLY A 208 35.96 24.19 -59.05
N CYS A 209 34.86 23.44 -58.95
CA CYS A 209 34.37 22.58 -60.02
C CYS A 209 33.80 23.37 -61.20
N LEU A 210 33.96 22.80 -62.40
CA LEU A 210 33.34 23.21 -63.66
C LEU A 210 33.11 21.95 -64.51
N ASN A 211 31.87 21.65 -64.87
CA ASN A 211 31.44 20.37 -65.46
C ASN A 211 31.84 19.16 -64.58
N ALA A 212 31.52 19.21 -63.28
CA ALA A 212 31.82 18.17 -62.28
C ALA A 212 33.31 17.81 -62.08
N CYS A 213 34.26 18.58 -62.62
CA CYS A 213 35.68 18.48 -62.27
C CYS A 213 36.27 19.80 -61.79
N SER A 214 37.18 19.78 -60.81
CA SER A 214 38.10 20.88 -60.52
C SER A 214 39.52 20.54 -61.01
N LYS A 215 40.46 21.50 -61.00
CA LYS A 215 41.85 21.28 -61.42
C LYS A 215 42.85 22.18 -60.69
N THR A 216 44.12 21.77 -60.62
CA THR A 216 45.19 22.54 -59.95
C THR A 216 45.75 23.69 -60.81
N ALA A 217 46.37 24.67 -60.16
CA ALA A 217 47.14 25.72 -60.85
C ALA A 217 48.39 25.20 -61.58
N ALA A 218 48.86 23.99 -61.26
CA ALA A 218 49.87 23.29 -62.06
C ALA A 218 49.27 22.71 -63.34
N CYS A 219 48.04 22.18 -63.29
CA CYS A 219 47.33 21.70 -64.48
C CYS A 219 47.10 22.84 -65.49
N THR A 220 46.61 24.00 -65.05
CA THR A 220 46.42 25.18 -65.94
C THR A 220 47.72 25.61 -66.65
N ARG A 221 48.87 25.54 -65.96
CA ARG A 221 50.20 25.82 -66.56
C ARG A 221 50.66 24.72 -67.53
N ARG A 222 50.24 23.47 -67.34
CA ARG A 222 50.58 22.31 -68.17
C ARG A 222 49.75 22.28 -69.46
N GLU A 223 48.45 22.56 -69.38
CA GLU A 223 47.56 22.72 -70.54
C GLU A 223 48.02 23.87 -71.45
N ALA A 224 48.50 24.98 -70.88
CA ALA A 224 49.09 26.10 -71.62
C ALA A 224 50.38 25.73 -72.38
N GLN A 225 50.99 24.57 -72.11
CA GLN A 225 52.11 23.99 -72.86
C GLN A 225 51.67 22.92 -73.89
N GLY A 226 50.36 22.71 -74.07
CA GLY A 226 49.81 21.68 -74.95
C GLY A 226 49.92 20.25 -74.40
N LYS A 227 50.10 20.09 -73.07
CA LYS A 227 50.19 18.79 -72.40
C LYS A 227 48.93 18.50 -71.59
N GLU A 228 48.48 17.25 -71.60
CA GLU A 228 47.38 16.80 -70.73
C GLU A 228 47.84 16.66 -69.27
N CYS A 229 46.92 16.95 -68.34
CA CYS A 229 47.07 16.71 -66.91
C CYS A 229 46.66 15.28 -66.55
N MET A 230 47.15 14.77 -65.41
CA MET A 230 46.58 13.54 -64.83
C MET A 230 45.16 13.76 -64.34
N VAL A 231 44.41 12.69 -64.06
CA VAL A 231 43.11 12.74 -63.38
C VAL A 231 43.08 11.89 -62.12
N VAL A 232 42.37 12.40 -61.12
CA VAL A 232 41.93 11.68 -59.92
C VAL A 232 40.41 11.54 -59.98
N ALA A 233 39.91 10.31 -59.87
CA ALA A 233 38.50 10.04 -59.70
C ALA A 233 38.08 10.27 -58.24
N MET A 234 37.10 11.15 -58.04
CA MET A 234 36.57 11.53 -56.73
C MET A 234 35.16 10.98 -56.53
N MET A 235 34.73 10.88 -55.27
CA MET A 235 33.36 10.53 -54.87
C MET A 235 32.43 11.74 -55.06
N TYR A 236 31.73 12.20 -54.02
CA TYR A 236 31.01 13.48 -54.02
C TYR A 236 31.84 14.59 -53.35
N ASP A 237 31.53 15.84 -53.65
CA ASP A 237 32.26 17.02 -53.18
C ASP A 237 32.22 17.25 -51.66
N TYR A 238 31.24 16.68 -50.95
CA TYR A 238 31.14 16.76 -49.49
C TYR A 238 31.99 15.71 -48.73
N TYR A 239 32.54 14.70 -49.41
CA TYR A 239 33.39 13.67 -48.79
C TYR A 239 34.82 14.17 -48.57
N ASP A 240 35.43 14.77 -49.60
CA ASP A 240 36.70 15.48 -49.49
C ASP A 240 36.47 16.99 -49.57
N LYS A 241 36.43 17.65 -48.40
CA LYS A 241 36.27 19.10 -48.29
C LYS A 241 37.55 19.85 -48.69
N ALA A 242 37.82 19.89 -49.99
CA ALA A 242 38.93 20.65 -50.57
C ALA A 242 40.35 20.23 -50.08
N TYR A 243 40.52 19.08 -49.42
CA TYR A 243 41.79 18.72 -48.79
C TYR A 243 42.79 18.23 -49.85
N VAL A 244 42.43 17.23 -50.67
CA VAL A 244 43.41 16.64 -51.60
C VAL A 244 43.80 17.60 -52.73
N GLN A 245 42.88 18.44 -53.19
CA GLN A 245 43.12 19.41 -54.27
C GLN A 245 44.03 20.55 -53.81
N ALA A 246 43.89 20.98 -52.55
CA ALA A 246 44.81 21.92 -51.91
C ALA A 246 46.20 21.30 -51.72
N VAL A 247 46.28 20.07 -51.19
CA VAL A 247 47.55 19.33 -51.05
C VAL A 247 48.28 19.22 -52.40
N PHE A 248 47.60 18.75 -53.45
CA PHE A 248 48.18 18.61 -54.78
C PHE A 248 48.61 19.96 -55.39
N THR A 249 47.81 21.01 -55.21
CA THR A 249 48.14 22.36 -55.68
C THR A 249 49.38 22.93 -54.96
N ASN A 250 49.53 22.67 -53.66
CA ASN A 250 50.70 23.09 -52.87
C ASN A 250 51.94 22.20 -53.04
N LEU A 251 51.78 21.05 -53.70
CA LEU A 251 52.87 20.17 -54.14
C LEU A 251 53.21 20.34 -55.63
N ASP A 252 52.59 21.32 -56.31
CA ASP A 252 52.74 21.61 -57.75
C ASP A 252 52.31 20.45 -58.69
N ILE A 253 51.45 19.53 -58.22
CA ILE A 253 51.04 18.35 -59.01
C ILE A 253 49.96 18.77 -60.05
N PRO A 254 50.14 18.47 -61.35
CA PRO A 254 49.24 18.95 -62.41
C PRO A 254 48.07 17.99 -62.66
N SER A 255 47.00 18.14 -61.87
CA SER A 255 45.86 17.20 -61.84
C SER A 255 44.49 17.83 -62.08
N TYR A 256 43.59 17.01 -62.63
CA TYR A 256 42.14 17.12 -62.52
C TYR A 256 41.61 16.29 -61.35
N PHE A 257 40.51 16.75 -60.74
CA PHE A 257 39.71 16.03 -59.76
C PHE A 257 38.29 15.97 -60.27
N CYS A 258 37.85 14.81 -60.76
CA CYS A 258 36.53 14.64 -61.36
C CYS A 258 35.62 13.82 -60.45
N PHE A 259 34.51 14.44 -60.03
CA PHE A 259 33.59 13.88 -59.05
C PHE A 259 32.54 13.03 -59.76
N LEU A 260 32.57 11.73 -59.50
CA LEU A 260 31.70 10.75 -60.16
C LEU A 260 30.52 10.32 -59.28
N GLY A 261 30.58 10.58 -57.97
CA GLY A 261 29.72 9.95 -56.97
C GLY A 261 30.22 8.54 -56.61
N TYR A 262 29.82 8.04 -55.43
CA TYR A 262 30.42 6.87 -54.78
C TYR A 262 30.49 5.62 -55.68
N LYS A 263 29.34 5.02 -56.01
CA LYS A 263 29.26 3.75 -56.78
C LYS A 263 29.84 3.86 -58.19
N ALA A 264 29.82 5.04 -58.80
CA ALA A 264 30.41 5.29 -60.11
C ALA A 264 31.94 5.40 -60.03
N MET A 265 32.47 6.04 -58.99
CA MET A 265 33.91 6.08 -58.68
C MET A 265 34.44 4.66 -58.43
N GLU A 266 33.82 3.90 -57.53
CA GLU A 266 34.18 2.49 -57.26
C GLU A 266 34.14 1.66 -58.55
N GLY A 267 33.04 1.77 -59.31
CA GLY A 267 32.85 1.05 -60.56
C GLY A 267 33.93 1.37 -61.59
N TYR A 268 34.34 2.63 -61.71
CA TYR A 268 35.43 3.05 -62.59
C TYR A 268 36.77 2.46 -62.14
N ALA A 269 37.11 2.55 -60.85
CA ALA A 269 38.34 1.98 -60.31
C ALA A 269 38.43 0.45 -60.52
N ILE A 270 37.34 -0.27 -60.26
CA ILE A 270 37.21 -1.72 -60.44
C ILE A 270 37.35 -2.12 -61.93
N GLU A 271 36.73 -1.36 -62.84
CA GLU A 271 36.82 -1.64 -64.28
C GLU A 271 38.21 -1.31 -64.83
N SER A 272 38.80 -0.17 -64.44
CA SER A 272 40.17 0.19 -64.80
C SER A 272 41.16 -0.89 -64.36
N ALA A 273 41.07 -1.38 -63.12
CA ALA A 273 41.91 -2.47 -62.62
C ALA A 273 41.76 -3.77 -63.44
N LYS A 274 40.51 -4.18 -63.74
CA LYS A 274 40.23 -5.39 -64.56
C LYS A 274 40.73 -5.26 -65.99
N ASN A 275 40.72 -4.05 -66.54
CA ASN A 275 41.17 -3.75 -67.91
C ASN A 275 42.68 -3.40 -67.99
N GLY A 276 43.45 -3.54 -66.90
CA GLY A 276 44.87 -3.17 -66.86
C GLY A 276 45.16 -1.69 -67.11
N THR A 277 44.16 -0.82 -66.87
CA THR A 277 44.25 0.62 -67.09
C THR A 277 44.66 1.32 -65.80
N PRO A 278 45.75 2.12 -65.78
CA PRO A 278 46.14 2.92 -64.64
C PRO A 278 45.04 3.89 -64.18
N VAL A 279 44.79 3.93 -62.87
CA VAL A 279 43.79 4.81 -62.25
C VAL A 279 44.32 5.36 -60.94
N VAL A 280 43.99 6.61 -60.63
CA VAL A 280 44.11 7.17 -59.27
C VAL A 280 42.74 7.62 -58.82
N PHE A 281 42.35 7.23 -57.61
CA PHE A 281 41.05 7.55 -57.05
C PHE A 281 41.13 7.85 -55.55
N TYR A 282 40.14 8.59 -55.04
CA TYR A 282 40.03 8.95 -53.62
C TYR A 282 39.09 7.99 -52.89
N HIS A 283 39.54 7.44 -51.75
CA HIS A 283 38.74 6.49 -50.97
C HIS A 283 39.08 6.46 -49.46
N TYR A 284 38.40 5.54 -48.75
CA TYR A 284 38.44 5.36 -47.31
C TYR A 284 38.68 3.90 -46.93
N GLU A 285 39.27 3.67 -45.75
CA GLU A 285 39.33 2.38 -45.08
C GLU A 285 38.92 2.55 -43.60
N PRO A 286 38.30 1.53 -42.97
CA PRO A 286 37.89 0.25 -43.54
C PRO A 286 36.62 0.35 -44.40
N ASP A 287 36.60 -0.42 -45.49
CA ASP A 287 35.48 -0.48 -46.43
C ASP A 287 35.44 -1.83 -47.20
N PRO A 288 34.27 -2.37 -47.60
CA PRO A 288 34.16 -3.60 -48.38
C PRO A 288 34.96 -3.62 -49.68
N LEU A 289 35.20 -2.47 -50.34
CA LEU A 289 35.99 -2.38 -51.58
C LEU A 289 37.40 -2.96 -51.38
N HIS A 290 38.09 -2.54 -50.32
CA HIS A 290 39.47 -2.94 -50.03
C HIS A 290 39.55 -4.37 -49.51
N ALA A 291 38.54 -4.85 -48.78
CA ALA A 291 38.45 -6.25 -48.36
C ALA A 291 38.16 -7.21 -49.54
N LYS A 292 37.40 -6.76 -50.53
CA LYS A 292 37.04 -7.53 -51.74
C LYS A 292 38.15 -7.57 -52.78
N TYR A 293 38.86 -6.45 -52.95
CA TYR A 293 39.93 -6.28 -53.93
C TYR A 293 41.29 -6.09 -53.23
N ALA A 294 41.54 -6.92 -52.20
CA ALA A 294 42.83 -7.03 -51.54
C ALA A 294 43.94 -7.31 -52.58
N ASP A 295 45.12 -6.73 -52.38
CA ASP A 295 46.29 -6.77 -53.27
C ASP A 295 46.06 -6.20 -54.71
N VAL A 296 44.87 -5.67 -55.02
CA VAL A 296 44.58 -4.99 -56.31
C VAL A 296 44.86 -3.49 -56.23
N PHE A 297 44.56 -2.87 -55.09
CA PHE A 297 44.70 -1.43 -54.86
C PHE A 297 45.67 -1.15 -53.71
N GLU A 298 46.59 -0.21 -53.93
CA GLU A 298 47.58 0.25 -52.96
C GLU A 298 47.44 1.76 -52.73
N ARG A 299 47.75 2.21 -51.51
CA ARG A 299 47.58 3.61 -51.08
C ARG A 299 48.79 4.46 -51.48
N ILE A 300 48.55 5.57 -52.18
CA ILE A 300 49.58 6.55 -52.52
C ILE A 300 49.99 7.31 -51.24
N ALA A 301 51.28 7.30 -50.92
CA ALA A 301 51.85 8.05 -49.82
C ALA A 301 52.08 9.51 -50.21
N LEU A 302 51.38 10.44 -49.54
CA LEU A 302 51.62 11.89 -49.63
C LEU A 302 52.62 12.32 -48.53
N PRO A 303 53.04 13.60 -48.41
CA PRO A 303 53.98 14.01 -47.37
C PRO A 303 53.42 13.76 -45.97
N ARG A 304 54.11 12.98 -45.13
CA ARG A 304 53.63 12.54 -43.80
C ARG A 304 52.89 13.64 -43.01
N SER A 305 51.65 13.32 -42.62
CA SER A 305 50.79 14.18 -41.80
C SER A 305 51.30 14.30 -40.36
N THR A 306 51.05 15.47 -39.76
CA THR A 306 51.13 15.73 -38.31
C THR A 306 49.94 16.62 -37.94
N ALA A 307 49.51 16.61 -36.67
CA ALA A 307 48.31 17.36 -36.25
C ALA A 307 48.40 18.84 -36.61
N GLU A 308 49.56 19.47 -36.37
CA GLU A 308 49.82 20.88 -36.64
C GLU A 308 49.80 21.20 -38.13
N ARG A 309 50.19 20.24 -38.98
CA ARG A 309 50.24 20.40 -40.44
C ARG A 309 48.94 20.06 -41.15
N ALA A 310 48.07 19.27 -40.53
CA ALA A 310 46.71 19.02 -41.01
C ALA A 310 45.75 20.14 -40.56
N MET A 311 45.90 20.65 -39.33
CA MET A 311 45.02 21.68 -38.75
C MET A 311 45.07 23.06 -39.44
N VAL A 312 46.03 23.31 -40.35
CA VAL A 312 46.05 24.54 -41.15
C VAL A 312 45.12 24.49 -42.38
N ALA A 313 44.48 23.36 -42.66
CA ALA A 313 43.53 23.24 -43.77
C ALA A 313 42.31 24.16 -43.57
N THR A 314 41.94 24.92 -44.61
CA THR A 314 40.88 25.95 -44.53
C THR A 314 39.51 25.49 -45.03
N GLU A 315 39.37 24.20 -45.40
CA GLU A 315 38.20 23.61 -46.09
C GLU A 315 37.79 24.34 -47.39
N LYS A 316 38.75 25.00 -48.07
CA LYS A 316 38.52 25.79 -49.30
C LYS A 316 39.38 25.35 -50.47
N PHE A 317 38.80 25.39 -51.67
CA PHE A 317 39.50 25.27 -52.95
C PHE A 317 38.70 25.96 -54.04
N GLY A 318 39.39 26.52 -55.06
CA GLY A 318 38.75 27.20 -56.19
C GLY A 318 38.14 28.57 -55.88
N GLU A 319 38.44 29.15 -54.73
CA GLU A 319 37.97 30.46 -54.26
C GLU A 319 38.36 31.64 -55.18
N TYR A 320 39.40 31.44 -56.00
CA TYR A 320 39.83 32.36 -57.06
C TYR A 320 39.41 31.92 -58.48
N GLY A 321 38.55 30.91 -58.60
CA GLY A 321 38.07 30.35 -59.86
C GLY A 321 38.79 29.06 -60.31
N TYR A 322 38.19 28.40 -61.29
CA TYR A 322 38.62 27.11 -61.85
C TYR A 322 40.06 27.12 -62.37
N GLY A 323 40.93 26.31 -61.75
CA GLY A 323 42.33 26.17 -62.13
C GLY A 323 43.27 27.29 -61.65
N ASN A 324 42.81 28.16 -60.75
CA ASN A 324 43.68 29.12 -60.05
C ASN A 324 44.26 28.54 -58.76
N LYS A 325 45.27 29.20 -58.19
CA LYS A 325 45.91 28.74 -56.94
C LYS A 325 45.00 29.03 -55.74
N THR A 326 44.97 28.12 -54.76
CA THR A 326 44.27 28.29 -53.48
C THR A 326 45.17 28.92 -52.40
N ASP A 327 44.54 29.60 -51.45
CA ASP A 327 45.13 30.08 -50.19
C ASP A 327 45.11 29.01 -49.09
N ASN A 328 44.40 27.88 -49.28
CA ASN A 328 44.40 26.74 -48.37
C ASN A 328 45.83 26.15 -48.28
N PRO A 329 46.54 26.27 -47.14
CA PRO A 329 47.99 26.05 -47.07
C PRO A 329 48.39 24.59 -46.81
N VAL A 330 47.42 23.67 -46.72
CA VAL A 330 47.68 22.27 -46.40
C VAL A 330 48.45 21.57 -47.52
N ARG A 331 49.45 20.76 -47.14
CA ARG A 331 50.44 20.17 -48.07
C ARG A 331 51.01 18.85 -47.55
N VAL A 332 50.19 18.12 -46.81
CA VAL A 332 50.51 16.83 -46.16
C VAL A 332 49.36 15.85 -46.38
N ASP A 333 49.62 14.57 -46.14
CA ASP A 333 48.62 13.51 -46.19
C ASP A 333 47.47 13.74 -45.20
N PHE A 334 46.38 13.00 -45.38
CA PHE A 334 45.25 12.98 -44.45
C PHE A 334 45.70 12.52 -43.06
N PRO A 335 45.15 13.10 -41.97
CA PRO A 335 45.33 12.56 -40.63
C PRO A 335 44.51 11.28 -40.44
N LEU A 336 45.02 10.33 -39.65
CA LEU A 336 44.27 9.14 -39.25
C LEU A 336 43.05 9.53 -38.41
N THR A 337 41.89 8.93 -38.71
CA THR A 337 40.64 9.17 -38.00
C THR A 337 40.50 8.17 -36.85
N SER A 338 40.58 8.64 -35.60
CA SER A 338 40.25 7.81 -34.44
C SER A 338 38.73 7.65 -34.31
N TYR A 339 38.27 6.43 -34.04
CA TYR A 339 36.88 6.16 -33.67
C TYR A 339 36.76 6.00 -32.15
N SER A 340 35.71 6.58 -31.57
CA SER A 340 35.37 6.48 -30.15
C SER A 340 33.96 5.93 -29.95
N LYS A 341 33.77 5.23 -28.82
CA LYS A 341 32.48 4.72 -28.34
C LYS A 341 31.82 5.78 -27.45
N TYR A 342 30.51 5.95 -27.55
CA TYR A 342 29.71 6.85 -26.71
C TYR A 342 28.46 6.13 -26.19
N ALA A 343 28.03 6.46 -24.98
CA ALA A 343 26.80 5.93 -24.39
C ALA A 343 26.17 6.93 -23.41
N ALA A 344 24.87 6.77 -23.15
CA ALA A 344 24.18 7.47 -22.06
C ALA A 344 24.75 7.02 -20.69
N THR A 345 24.87 7.93 -19.72
CA THR A 345 25.51 7.64 -18.41
C THR A 345 24.85 6.49 -17.66
N ILE A 346 23.54 6.29 -17.81
CA ILE A 346 22.79 5.16 -17.22
C ILE A 346 23.33 3.78 -17.63
N VAL A 347 24.02 3.66 -18.77
CA VAL A 347 24.71 2.42 -19.18
C VAL A 347 25.89 2.07 -18.25
N GLN A 348 26.36 3.00 -17.43
CA GLN A 348 27.35 2.75 -16.37
C GLN A 348 26.75 2.10 -15.12
N ASP A 349 25.44 2.26 -14.88
CA ASP A 349 24.79 1.71 -13.69
C ASP A 349 24.41 0.22 -13.86
N HIS A 350 24.51 -0.30 -15.09
CA HIS A 350 24.21 -1.69 -15.43
C HIS A 350 25.47 -2.49 -15.82
N GLU A 351 26.00 -3.29 -14.89
CA GLU A 351 26.87 -4.43 -15.23
C GLU A 351 26.03 -5.66 -15.59
N PRO A 352 26.53 -6.59 -16.44
CA PRO A 352 27.84 -6.61 -17.09
C PRO A 352 27.95 -5.74 -18.36
N LEU A 353 26.90 -4.99 -18.73
CA LEU A 353 26.85 -4.21 -19.95
C LEU A 353 27.91 -3.09 -20.00
N ARG A 354 28.13 -2.38 -18.88
CA ARG A 354 29.20 -1.37 -18.76
C ARG A 354 30.56 -1.94 -19.13
N SER A 355 30.89 -3.15 -18.66
CA SER A 355 32.14 -3.83 -19.02
C SER A 355 32.24 -4.05 -20.53
N LEU A 356 31.20 -4.58 -21.19
CA LEU A 356 31.21 -4.81 -22.64
C LEU A 356 31.37 -3.50 -23.43
N VAL A 357 30.59 -2.45 -23.12
CA VAL A 357 30.64 -1.15 -23.81
C VAL A 357 32.01 -0.46 -23.67
N SER A 358 32.64 -0.57 -22.50
CA SER A 358 33.97 0.03 -22.28
C SER A 358 35.11 -0.79 -22.89
N ARG A 359 35.02 -2.12 -22.86
CA ARG A 359 36.13 -3.03 -23.23
C ARG A 359 36.09 -3.56 -24.67
N ILE A 360 34.95 -3.48 -25.38
CA ILE A 360 34.89 -3.90 -26.78
C ILE A 360 35.95 -3.14 -27.60
N SER A 361 36.80 -3.89 -28.29
CA SER A 361 38.04 -3.43 -28.91
C SER A 361 38.29 -4.29 -30.14
N LEU A 362 38.10 -3.70 -31.32
CA LEU A 362 38.36 -4.33 -32.62
C LEU A 362 39.65 -3.73 -33.18
N THR A 363 40.70 -4.54 -33.23
CA THR A 363 41.93 -4.16 -33.91
C THR A 363 41.72 -4.11 -35.43
N GLU A 364 42.62 -3.41 -36.14
CA GLU A 364 42.62 -3.31 -37.61
C GLU A 364 42.53 -4.68 -38.31
N LEU A 365 43.26 -5.69 -37.81
CA LEU A 365 43.17 -7.07 -38.29
C LEU A 365 41.75 -7.66 -38.15
N GLN A 366 41.08 -7.38 -37.04
CA GLN A 366 39.77 -7.96 -36.72
C GLN A 366 38.65 -7.33 -37.52
N ILE A 367 38.64 -6.00 -37.69
CA ILE A 367 37.66 -5.33 -38.55
C ILE A 367 37.87 -5.72 -40.02
N ASN A 368 39.11 -5.88 -40.49
CA ASN A 368 39.41 -6.33 -41.85
C ASN A 368 39.00 -7.80 -42.09
N GLN A 369 39.24 -8.69 -41.12
CA GLN A 369 38.71 -10.06 -41.15
C GLN A 369 37.19 -10.10 -41.24
N LEU A 370 36.50 -9.27 -40.44
CA LEU A 370 35.04 -9.22 -40.38
C LEU A 370 34.47 -8.65 -41.70
N MET A 371 35.09 -7.61 -42.25
CA MET A 371 34.76 -7.08 -43.58
C MET A 371 34.90 -8.13 -44.69
N ALA A 372 35.96 -8.95 -44.65
CA ALA A 372 36.15 -10.05 -45.60
C ALA A 372 35.12 -11.19 -45.45
N ILE A 373 34.53 -11.38 -44.26
CA ILE A 373 33.38 -12.28 -44.06
C ILE A 373 32.11 -11.64 -44.66
N HIS A 374 31.83 -10.36 -44.37
CA HIS A 374 30.68 -9.63 -44.93
C HIS A 374 30.67 -9.66 -46.47
N VAL A 375 31.83 -9.44 -47.13
CA VAL A 375 31.97 -9.57 -48.58
C VAL A 375 31.57 -10.97 -49.06
N ARG A 376 32.04 -12.03 -48.38
CA ARG A 376 31.76 -13.43 -48.74
C ARG A 376 30.27 -13.77 -48.61
N GLU A 377 29.62 -13.38 -47.52
CA GLU A 377 28.18 -13.60 -47.30
C GLU A 377 27.35 -12.88 -48.36
N THR A 378 27.73 -11.64 -48.71
CA THR A 378 27.08 -10.83 -49.74
C THR A 378 27.22 -11.43 -51.15
N GLU A 379 28.33 -12.11 -51.46
CA GLU A 379 28.50 -12.81 -52.75
C GLU A 379 27.78 -14.16 -52.81
N ALA A 380 27.71 -14.89 -51.69
CA ALA A 380 26.95 -16.13 -51.57
C ALA A 380 25.42 -15.94 -51.68
N ALA A 381 24.93 -14.71 -51.46
CA ALA A 381 23.52 -14.32 -51.39
C ALA A 381 22.66 -14.57 -52.65
N THR A 382 23.27 -14.92 -53.79
CA THR A 382 22.68 -14.87 -55.15
C THR A 382 21.48 -15.80 -55.42
N SER A 383 20.89 -16.45 -54.40
CA SER A 383 19.82 -17.45 -54.57
C SER A 383 18.79 -17.59 -53.43
N SER A 384 18.73 -16.68 -52.44
CA SER A 384 17.77 -16.82 -51.32
C SER A 384 17.10 -15.51 -50.86
N LEU A 385 16.04 -15.66 -50.05
CA LEU A 385 15.17 -14.58 -49.59
C LEU A 385 15.82 -13.75 -48.47
N HIS A 386 16.72 -12.82 -48.84
CA HIS A 386 17.33 -11.79 -47.97
C HIS A 386 17.80 -12.33 -46.59
N PRO A 387 18.89 -13.10 -46.55
CA PRO A 387 19.68 -13.23 -45.32
C PRO A 387 20.18 -11.84 -44.88
N ASP A 388 20.13 -11.54 -43.59
CA ASP A 388 20.84 -10.38 -43.06
C ASP A 388 22.36 -10.68 -43.09
N HIS A 389 23.05 -10.11 -44.08
CA HIS A 389 24.47 -10.37 -44.31
C HIS A 389 25.37 -9.76 -43.22
N ASP A 390 24.95 -8.67 -42.58
CA ASP A 390 25.70 -8.02 -41.51
C ASP A 390 25.59 -8.82 -40.22
N PHE A 391 24.39 -9.28 -39.87
CA PHE A 391 24.17 -10.22 -38.78
C PHE A 391 24.88 -11.56 -39.05
N ALA A 392 24.79 -12.11 -40.27
CA ALA A 392 25.44 -13.37 -40.62
C ALA A 392 26.97 -13.28 -40.46
N ALA A 393 27.59 -12.22 -40.98
CA ALA A 393 29.03 -12.00 -40.89
C ALA A 393 29.50 -11.75 -39.45
N ALA A 394 28.80 -10.92 -38.69
CA ALA A 394 29.10 -10.70 -37.27
C ALA A 394 28.90 -11.98 -36.44
N CYS A 395 27.85 -12.77 -36.71
CA CYS A 395 27.58 -14.03 -36.03
C CYS A 395 28.63 -15.11 -36.33
N ALA A 396 29.11 -15.19 -37.57
CA ALA A 396 30.24 -16.06 -37.93
C ALA A 396 31.53 -15.61 -37.22
N TRP A 397 31.87 -14.32 -37.28
CA TRP A 397 33.06 -13.77 -36.62
C TRP A 397 33.03 -14.01 -35.10
N VAL A 398 31.89 -13.79 -34.43
CA VAL A 398 31.72 -14.05 -32.99
C VAL A 398 31.92 -15.53 -32.67
N LYS A 399 31.44 -16.48 -33.48
CA LYS A 399 31.66 -17.91 -33.24
C LYS A 399 33.15 -18.29 -33.30
N ASP A 400 33.87 -17.76 -34.27
CA ASP A 400 35.28 -18.12 -34.51
C ASP A 400 36.26 -17.40 -33.56
N ASN A 401 35.91 -16.21 -33.05
CA ASN A 401 36.83 -15.32 -32.31
C ASN A 401 36.64 -15.31 -30.77
N TYR A 402 36.16 -16.40 -30.16
CA TYR A 402 36.01 -16.52 -28.70
C TYR A 402 37.21 -16.01 -27.87
N PRO A 403 38.49 -16.33 -28.21
CA PRO A 403 39.64 -15.85 -27.45
C PRO A 403 39.84 -14.32 -27.46
N VAL A 404 39.21 -13.62 -28.41
CA VAL A 404 39.22 -12.16 -28.48
C VAL A 404 38.14 -11.59 -27.56
N TRP A 405 36.86 -11.86 -27.86
CA TRP A 405 35.76 -11.16 -27.20
C TRP A 405 35.53 -11.60 -25.74
N SER A 406 35.98 -12.79 -25.36
CA SER A 406 35.96 -13.22 -23.94
C SER A 406 36.77 -12.29 -23.02
N LEU A 407 37.75 -11.55 -23.55
CA LEU A 407 38.52 -10.54 -22.81
C LEU A 407 37.73 -9.23 -22.58
N TRP A 408 36.73 -8.95 -23.42
CA TRP A 408 35.85 -7.78 -23.26
C TRP A 408 34.84 -7.96 -22.12
N LEU A 409 34.62 -9.18 -21.66
CA LEU A 409 33.67 -9.46 -20.59
C LEU A 409 34.24 -9.03 -19.23
N GLY A 410 33.35 -8.48 -18.38
CA GLY A 410 33.62 -8.33 -16.96
C GLY A 410 33.54 -9.68 -16.25
N ARG A 411 33.92 -9.72 -14.96
CA ARG A 411 33.36 -10.77 -14.09
C ARG A 411 31.87 -10.46 -13.89
N LEU A 412 31.04 -11.49 -13.87
CA LEU A 412 29.64 -11.34 -13.50
C LEU A 412 29.54 -10.85 -12.02
N PRO A 413 28.47 -10.13 -11.65
CA PRO A 413 28.22 -9.74 -10.26
C PRO A 413 28.01 -10.98 -9.37
N LEU A 414 28.08 -10.77 -8.05
CA LEU A 414 27.63 -11.76 -7.08
C LEU A 414 26.09 -11.79 -7.06
N CYS A 415 25.50 -12.98 -6.97
CA CYS A 415 24.05 -13.17 -6.93
C CYS A 415 23.46 -12.61 -5.62
N ASP A 416 22.75 -11.49 -5.72
CA ASP A 416 22.01 -10.85 -4.62
C ASP A 416 20.48 -11.03 -4.72
N PHE A 417 19.79 -10.96 -3.58
CA PHE A 417 18.34 -11.14 -3.45
C PHE A 417 17.51 -10.12 -4.25
N PHE A 418 17.90 -8.85 -4.27
CA PHE A 418 17.06 -7.79 -4.83
C PHE A 418 17.20 -7.62 -6.35
N GLU A 419 18.32 -8.05 -6.92
CA GLU A 419 18.61 -7.93 -8.36
C GLU A 419 18.41 -9.24 -9.13
N HIS A 420 18.69 -10.40 -8.52
CA HIS A 420 18.80 -11.67 -9.24
C HIS A 420 17.63 -12.63 -8.96
N LEU A 421 16.82 -12.39 -7.92
CA LEU A 421 15.66 -13.21 -7.59
C LEU A 421 14.36 -12.41 -7.79
N THR A 422 13.33 -13.12 -8.24
CA THR A 422 11.94 -12.68 -8.22
C THR A 422 11.14 -13.58 -7.28
N HIS A 423 9.93 -13.18 -6.91
CA HIS A 423 9.10 -13.91 -5.97
C HIS A 423 7.61 -13.92 -6.37
N THR A 424 6.90 -14.95 -5.95
CA THR A 424 5.44 -15.08 -6.12
C THR A 424 4.78 -15.47 -4.80
N VAL A 425 3.62 -14.88 -4.50
CA VAL A 425 2.93 -15.08 -3.20
C VAL A 425 1.68 -15.94 -3.38
N ILE A 426 1.75 -17.19 -2.92
CA ILE A 426 0.63 -18.12 -2.88
C ILE A 426 -0.29 -17.75 -1.70
N GLY A 427 -1.60 -17.73 -1.95
CA GLY A 427 -2.62 -17.24 -1.02
C GLY A 427 -2.98 -15.76 -1.19
N CYS A 428 -2.60 -15.17 -2.32
CA CYS A 428 -3.00 -13.83 -2.76
C CYS A 428 -3.66 -13.90 -4.14
N GLY A 429 -4.97 -13.63 -4.22
CA GLY A 429 -5.74 -13.73 -5.46
C GLY A 429 -5.54 -12.52 -6.36
N SER A 430 -4.97 -12.72 -7.55
CA SER A 430 -4.75 -11.65 -8.53
C SER A 430 -6.06 -11.14 -9.13
N SER A 431 -6.35 -9.85 -8.89
CA SER A 431 -7.30 -9.02 -9.65
C SER A 431 -8.67 -9.64 -9.98
N ALA A 432 -9.33 -10.28 -9.01
CA ALA A 432 -10.72 -10.73 -9.16
C ALA A 432 -11.71 -9.74 -8.51
N SER A 433 -12.95 -9.70 -9.01
CA SER A 433 -13.98 -8.79 -8.54
C SER A 433 -14.44 -9.09 -7.10
N THR A 434 -15.05 -8.09 -6.46
CA THR A 434 -15.32 -8.00 -5.01
C THR A 434 -16.01 -9.23 -4.39
N GLU A 435 -16.81 -9.95 -5.17
CA GLU A 435 -17.58 -11.11 -4.69
C GLU A 435 -16.77 -12.42 -4.62
N MET A 436 -15.60 -12.50 -5.29
CA MET A 436 -14.78 -13.73 -5.31
C MET A 436 -13.59 -13.72 -4.33
N LYS A 437 -13.35 -12.61 -3.61
CA LYS A 437 -12.28 -12.54 -2.58
C LYS A 437 -12.39 -13.60 -1.48
N ALA A 438 -13.61 -14.05 -1.18
CA ALA A 438 -13.87 -15.07 -0.15
C ALA A 438 -13.34 -16.48 -0.49
N ALA A 439 -12.79 -16.70 -1.69
CA ALA A 439 -12.28 -17.99 -2.16
C ALA A 439 -10.76 -18.03 -2.39
N SER A 440 -10.03 -16.91 -2.23
CA SER A 440 -8.60 -16.81 -2.54
C SER A 440 -7.64 -16.86 -1.34
N ASP A 441 -8.15 -16.73 -0.11
CA ASP A 441 -7.33 -16.73 1.12
C ASP A 441 -6.89 -18.14 1.53
N VAL A 442 -5.92 -18.69 0.78
CA VAL A 442 -5.18 -19.89 1.20
C VAL A 442 -4.24 -19.51 2.34
N PHE A 443 -4.52 -20.01 3.54
CA PHE A 443 -3.67 -19.87 4.73
C PHE A 443 -3.06 -21.23 5.11
N PRO A 444 -1.74 -21.31 5.41
CA PRO A 444 -0.76 -20.23 5.43
C PRO A 444 -0.40 -19.71 4.03
N ARG A 445 -0.01 -18.43 3.95
CA ARG A 445 0.55 -17.85 2.72
C ARG A 445 2.01 -18.27 2.57
N GLN A 446 2.46 -18.40 1.33
CA GLN A 446 3.82 -18.87 1.01
C GLN A 446 4.43 -18.00 -0.07
N VAL A 447 5.63 -17.47 0.18
CA VAL A 447 6.43 -16.80 -0.85
C VAL A 447 7.37 -17.82 -1.48
N LEU A 448 7.23 -18.04 -2.79
CA LEU A 448 8.17 -18.80 -3.61
C LEU A 448 9.19 -17.87 -4.27
N PHE A 449 10.38 -18.40 -4.58
CA PHE A 449 11.50 -17.66 -5.16
C PHE A 449 11.96 -18.30 -6.47
N GLU A 450 12.24 -17.48 -7.47
CA GLU A 450 12.72 -17.89 -8.79
C GLU A 450 13.87 -16.96 -9.26
N TRP A 451 14.73 -17.42 -10.15
CA TRP A 451 15.79 -16.56 -10.73
C TRP A 451 15.21 -15.63 -11.80
N VAL A 452 15.61 -14.36 -11.81
CA VAL A 452 15.20 -13.35 -12.82
C VAL A 452 15.71 -13.72 -14.23
N MET A 453 16.85 -14.41 -14.28
CA MET A 453 17.38 -15.06 -15.49
C MET A 453 17.92 -16.45 -15.11
N PRO A 454 17.08 -17.50 -15.19
CA PRO A 454 17.50 -18.87 -14.89
C PRO A 454 18.41 -19.42 -16.00
N ASN A 455 19.32 -20.32 -15.64
CA ASN A 455 20.23 -20.96 -16.61
C ASN A 455 19.41 -21.81 -17.61
N PRO A 456 19.57 -21.64 -18.95
CA PRO A 456 18.78 -22.35 -19.95
C PRO A 456 18.85 -23.88 -19.91
N ARG A 457 19.86 -24.47 -19.22
CA ARG A 457 19.99 -25.91 -19.04
C ARG A 457 19.55 -26.42 -17.66
N ASN A 458 19.35 -25.53 -16.68
CA ASN A 458 18.96 -25.88 -15.31
C ASN A 458 18.35 -24.66 -14.60
N SER A 459 17.03 -24.60 -14.50
CA SER A 459 16.32 -23.46 -13.91
C SER A 459 16.54 -23.27 -12.40
N SER A 460 17.17 -24.22 -11.70
CA SER A 460 17.59 -24.05 -10.30
C SER A 460 18.86 -23.19 -10.12
N LEU A 461 19.57 -22.86 -11.21
CA LEU A 461 20.79 -22.06 -11.20
C LEU A 461 20.59 -20.70 -11.89
N PRO A 462 21.30 -19.64 -11.45
CA PRO A 462 21.31 -18.35 -12.15
C PRO A 462 22.09 -18.43 -13.47
N HIS A 463 21.82 -17.49 -14.37
CA HIS A 463 22.55 -17.35 -15.63
C HIS A 463 23.60 -16.21 -15.61
N ASN A 464 23.31 -15.11 -14.89
CA ASN A 464 23.96 -13.81 -15.09
C ASN A 464 24.79 -13.31 -13.88
N CYS A 465 25.02 -14.16 -12.88
CA CYS A 465 25.83 -13.87 -11.70
C CYS A 465 26.71 -15.09 -11.33
N ASP A 466 27.85 -14.84 -10.70
CA ASP A 466 28.86 -15.87 -10.37
C ASP A 466 29.32 -15.72 -8.90
N GLY A 467 28.93 -16.68 -8.06
CA GLY A 467 29.09 -16.61 -6.60
C GLY A 467 28.02 -15.77 -5.90
N GLY A 468 28.09 -15.67 -4.57
CA GLY A 468 27.04 -15.08 -3.75
C GLY A 468 26.01 -16.14 -3.35
N MET A 469 24.72 -15.89 -3.61
CA MET A 469 23.70 -16.94 -3.48
C MET A 469 23.78 -17.93 -4.66
N ASN A 470 24.10 -19.18 -4.37
CA ASN A 470 24.24 -20.24 -5.38
C ASN A 470 23.00 -21.14 -5.51
N THR A 471 21.96 -20.91 -4.70
CA THR A 471 20.73 -21.73 -4.61
C THR A 471 19.54 -20.85 -4.26
N LEU A 472 18.37 -21.14 -4.83
CA LEU A 472 17.11 -20.49 -4.43
C LEU A 472 16.80 -20.77 -2.94
N PRO A 473 16.31 -19.79 -2.17
CA PRO A 473 15.89 -20.00 -0.80
C PRO A 473 14.68 -20.94 -0.67
N ALA A 474 14.51 -21.51 0.53
CA ALA A 474 13.30 -22.27 0.86
C ALA A 474 12.07 -21.34 0.91
N PRO A 475 10.85 -21.84 0.58
CA PRO A 475 9.62 -21.05 0.65
C PRO A 475 9.39 -20.39 2.01
N LEU A 476 9.13 -19.07 2.02
CA LEU A 476 8.82 -18.35 3.25
C LEU A 476 7.33 -18.51 3.57
N ILE A 477 7.04 -19.28 4.61
CA ILE A 477 5.68 -19.50 5.14
C ILE A 477 5.38 -18.40 6.18
N THR A 478 4.27 -17.67 6.00
CA THR A 478 3.99 -16.46 6.79
C THR A 478 2.50 -16.26 7.11
N SER A 479 2.20 -15.65 8.26
CA SER A 479 0.85 -15.25 8.66
C SER A 479 0.43 -13.88 8.12
N ARG A 480 1.32 -13.15 7.43
CA ARG A 480 1.11 -11.77 6.99
C ARG A 480 0.07 -11.68 5.86
N THR A 481 -0.54 -10.51 5.72
CA THR A 481 -1.45 -10.19 4.60
C THR A 481 -0.68 -9.87 3.33
N CYS A 482 -1.31 -10.03 2.17
CA CYS A 482 -0.75 -9.68 0.86
C CYS A 482 -0.25 -8.23 0.84
N ASP A 483 -1.16 -7.30 1.17
CA ASP A 483 -0.90 -5.87 1.24
C ASP A 483 0.34 -5.53 2.10
N TRP A 484 0.55 -6.24 3.22
CA TRP A 484 1.72 -6.04 4.07
C TRP A 484 3.01 -6.59 3.43
N LEU A 485 2.95 -7.73 2.75
CA LEU A 485 4.12 -8.30 2.05
C LEU A 485 4.55 -7.38 0.91
N ASP A 486 3.61 -6.85 0.13
CA ASP A 486 3.88 -5.93 -0.97
C ASP A 486 4.51 -4.61 -0.47
N GLU A 487 3.99 -4.03 0.62
CA GLU A 487 4.54 -2.80 1.23
C GLU A 487 5.89 -2.99 1.94
N ASN A 488 6.23 -4.20 2.42
CA ASN A 488 7.33 -4.42 3.37
C ASN A 488 8.42 -5.39 2.87
N LEU A 489 8.63 -5.49 1.55
CA LEU A 489 9.67 -6.34 0.90
C LEU A 489 11.03 -6.31 1.62
N LEU A 490 11.56 -5.12 1.90
CA LEU A 490 12.86 -4.94 2.57
C LEU A 490 12.91 -5.51 4.01
N ILE A 491 11.76 -5.70 4.67
CA ILE A 491 11.70 -6.22 6.04
C ILE A 491 11.70 -7.75 6.02
N TRP A 492 10.83 -8.36 5.21
CA TRP A 492 10.68 -9.82 5.20
C TRP A 492 11.74 -10.54 4.34
N ALA A 493 12.41 -9.86 3.41
CA ALA A 493 13.57 -10.41 2.69
C ALA A 493 14.65 -10.97 3.65
N PHE A 494 14.88 -10.32 4.80
CA PHE A 494 15.83 -10.82 5.80
C PHE A 494 15.31 -12.04 6.59
N TRP A 495 13.99 -12.29 6.62
CA TRP A 495 13.41 -13.42 7.36
C TRP A 495 13.77 -14.77 6.75
N ILE A 496 14.10 -14.76 5.46
CA ILE A 496 14.63 -15.88 4.68
C ILE A 496 15.96 -16.39 5.28
N PHE A 497 16.82 -15.47 5.75
CA PHE A 497 18.13 -15.81 6.32
C PHE A 497 18.09 -15.97 7.84
N ALA A 498 17.22 -15.24 8.54
CA ALA A 498 17.05 -15.34 9.99
C ALA A 498 15.62 -14.98 10.42
N LYS A 499 14.91 -15.90 11.09
CA LYS A 499 13.54 -15.68 11.55
C LYS A 499 13.42 -14.44 12.45
N PRO A 500 12.35 -13.64 12.31
CA PRO A 500 12.11 -12.45 13.13
C PRO A 500 11.89 -12.81 14.61
N ARG A 501 12.00 -11.81 15.49
CA ARG A 501 11.58 -11.92 16.89
C ARG A 501 10.05 -11.88 16.99
N CYS A 502 9.46 -12.69 17.85
CA CYS A 502 8.03 -12.67 18.11
C CYS A 502 7.60 -11.40 18.85
N ASP A 503 6.49 -10.84 18.39
CA ASP A 503 5.76 -9.72 18.98
C ASP A 503 4.24 -10.04 19.01
N ALA A 504 3.43 -9.04 19.39
CA ALA A 504 1.98 -9.19 19.52
C ALA A 504 1.22 -9.39 18.19
N THR A 505 1.91 -9.36 17.02
CA THR A 505 1.30 -9.53 15.70
C THR A 505 1.42 -10.96 15.15
N PHE A 506 2.16 -11.85 15.82
CA PHE A 506 2.30 -13.26 15.44
C PHE A 506 1.33 -14.21 16.19
N TYR A 507 0.57 -13.72 17.18
CA TYR A 507 -0.45 -14.49 17.90
C TYR A 507 -1.83 -13.84 17.82
N THR A 508 -2.86 -14.63 18.12
CA THR A 508 -4.24 -14.18 18.30
C THR A 508 -4.84 -14.83 19.56
N TYR A 509 -6.12 -14.62 19.84
CA TYR A 509 -6.81 -15.19 21.00
C TYR A 509 -8.23 -15.66 20.68
N ASN A 510 -8.66 -16.69 21.40
CA ASN A 510 -10.05 -17.13 21.46
C ASN A 510 -10.64 -16.82 22.84
N VAL A 511 -11.97 -16.63 22.90
CA VAL A 511 -12.70 -16.29 24.14
C VAL A 511 -13.73 -17.37 24.42
N SER A 512 -13.70 -17.95 25.62
CA SER A 512 -14.60 -19.05 26.01
C SER A 512 -16.01 -18.58 26.38
N HIS A 513 -16.89 -19.56 26.64
CA HIS A 513 -18.24 -19.32 27.16
C HIS A 513 -18.20 -18.90 28.65
N CYS A 514 -19.32 -18.35 29.13
CA CYS A 514 -19.46 -17.80 30.49
C CYS A 514 -19.67 -18.86 31.59
N ASP A 515 -18.99 -20.00 31.47
CA ASP A 515 -19.19 -21.19 32.30
C ASP A 515 -18.17 -21.30 33.45
N HIS A 516 -17.18 -20.41 33.50
CA HIS A 516 -16.14 -20.41 34.54
C HIS A 516 -16.67 -19.83 35.87
N THR A 517 -16.06 -20.27 36.98
CA THR A 517 -16.50 -19.99 38.35
C THR A 517 -16.54 -18.49 38.64
N GLY A 518 -17.75 -17.96 38.87
CA GLY A 518 -17.99 -16.54 39.20
C GLY A 518 -18.75 -15.74 38.12
N SER A 519 -19.23 -16.39 37.06
CA SER A 519 -19.71 -15.74 35.82
C SER A 519 -18.56 -15.09 35.05
N THR A 520 -17.46 -15.83 34.86
CA THR A 520 -16.31 -15.41 34.06
C THR A 520 -16.18 -16.23 32.79
N ARG A 521 -15.35 -15.73 31.87
CA ARG A 521 -14.91 -16.39 30.64
C ARG A 521 -13.40 -16.25 30.51
N GLU A 522 -12.76 -17.22 29.88
CA GLU A 522 -11.32 -17.30 29.69
C GLU A 522 -10.93 -16.79 28.29
N VAL A 523 -9.85 -16.03 28.22
CA VAL A 523 -9.20 -15.61 26.97
C VAL A 523 -7.92 -16.42 26.82
N GLN A 524 -7.86 -17.29 25.82
CA GLN A 524 -6.73 -18.16 25.54
C GLN A 524 -6.00 -17.70 24.27
N TYR A 525 -4.72 -17.38 24.40
CA TYR A 525 -3.85 -16.98 23.30
C TYR A 525 -3.27 -18.19 22.56
N HIS A 526 -3.04 -18.05 21.26
CA HIS A 526 -2.29 -19.02 20.45
C HIS A 526 -1.59 -18.34 19.27
N TRP A 527 -0.46 -18.89 18.82
CA TRP A 527 0.24 -18.42 17.62
C TRP A 527 -0.65 -18.54 16.37
N LEU A 528 -0.45 -17.65 15.40
CA LEU A 528 -1.12 -17.72 14.09
C LEU A 528 -0.57 -18.89 13.26
N LEU A 529 0.75 -19.11 13.32
CA LEU A 529 1.44 -20.29 12.79
C LEU A 529 2.17 -21.00 13.94
N PRO A 530 1.54 -21.95 14.64
CA PRO A 530 2.21 -22.76 15.64
C PRO A 530 3.26 -23.67 15.00
N ASP A 531 4.35 -23.95 15.71
CA ASP A 531 5.34 -24.94 15.27
C ASP A 531 4.74 -26.36 15.32
N ALA A 532 5.05 -27.17 14.30
CA ALA A 532 4.48 -28.50 14.11
C ALA A 532 4.91 -29.53 15.18
N MET A 533 6.06 -29.31 15.84
CA MET A 533 6.55 -30.14 16.93
C MET A 533 6.17 -29.58 18.31
N ASN A 534 5.95 -28.27 18.42
CA ASN A 534 5.58 -27.63 19.69
C ASN A 534 4.66 -26.40 19.52
N VAL A 535 3.37 -26.60 19.77
CA VAL A 535 2.31 -25.56 19.67
C VAL A 535 2.55 -24.34 20.60
N SER A 536 3.42 -24.43 21.61
CA SER A 536 3.81 -23.27 22.43
C SER A 536 4.81 -22.32 21.75
N GLN A 537 5.36 -22.70 20.59
CA GLN A 537 6.30 -21.91 19.78
C GLN A 537 5.68 -21.56 18.42
N SER A 538 6.23 -20.53 17.77
CA SER A 538 5.84 -20.11 16.43
C SER A 538 6.72 -20.76 15.36
N ALA A 539 6.11 -21.19 14.26
CA ALA A 539 6.82 -21.62 13.06
C ALA A 539 7.49 -20.44 12.35
N GLU A 540 6.97 -19.21 12.50
CA GLU A 540 7.39 -18.03 11.75
C GLU A 540 8.46 -17.18 12.47
N CYS A 541 8.39 -17.08 13.80
CA CYS A 541 9.25 -16.20 14.61
C CYS A 541 9.97 -16.95 15.75
N THR A 542 11.12 -16.43 16.20
CA THR A 542 11.94 -17.04 17.26
C THR A 542 12.49 -16.01 18.25
N GLY A 543 12.34 -16.29 19.55
CA GLY A 543 12.64 -15.33 20.61
C GLY A 543 11.69 -14.13 20.60
N GLY A 544 12.00 -13.07 21.35
CA GLY A 544 11.07 -11.95 21.55
C GLY A 544 10.14 -12.21 22.74
N ILE A 545 8.85 -11.90 22.60
CA ILE A 545 7.86 -12.15 23.67
C ILE A 545 7.35 -13.59 23.65
N ALA A 546 7.07 -14.13 24.84
CA ALA A 546 6.38 -15.41 24.99
C ALA A 546 4.87 -15.24 24.77
N LEU A 547 4.19 -16.35 24.44
CA LEU A 547 2.73 -16.39 24.33
C LEU A 547 2.09 -16.00 25.68
N PRO A 548 1.13 -15.05 25.73
CA PRO A 548 0.57 -14.59 27.00
C PRO A 548 -0.21 -15.67 27.75
N ALA A 549 -0.20 -15.60 29.08
CA ALA A 549 -1.01 -16.48 29.93
C ALA A 549 -2.52 -16.17 29.79
N PRO A 550 -3.42 -17.15 30.01
CA PRO A 550 -4.86 -16.93 29.90
C PRO A 550 -5.40 -15.88 30.88
N VAL A 551 -6.37 -15.09 30.44
CA VAL A 551 -6.98 -13.98 31.22
C VAL A 551 -8.46 -14.26 31.47
N MET A 552 -8.93 -14.04 32.70
CA MET A 552 -10.33 -14.24 33.09
C MET A 552 -11.10 -12.91 33.08
N LEU A 553 -12.15 -12.82 32.24
CA LEU A 553 -13.00 -11.64 32.09
C LEU A 553 -14.39 -11.86 32.67
N ALA A 554 -15.01 -10.80 33.20
CA ALA A 554 -16.37 -10.85 33.73
C ALA A 554 -17.44 -10.86 32.62
N CYS A 555 -18.52 -11.63 32.80
CA CYS A 555 -19.61 -11.72 31.82
C CYS A 555 -20.73 -10.69 32.02
N GLY A 556 -21.30 -10.23 30.90
CA GLY A 556 -22.41 -9.24 30.86
C GLY A 556 -23.79 -9.79 31.26
N TYR A 557 -23.89 -11.06 31.66
CA TYR A 557 -25.12 -11.69 32.13
C TYR A 557 -24.82 -12.75 33.19
N VAL A 558 -25.86 -13.18 33.93
CA VAL A 558 -25.76 -14.25 34.93
C VAL A 558 -26.15 -15.58 34.30
N PRO A 559 -25.25 -16.58 34.18
CA PRO A 559 -25.59 -17.91 33.68
C PRO A 559 -26.42 -18.69 34.70
N TYR A 560 -27.23 -19.64 34.23
CA TYR A 560 -28.09 -20.45 35.10
C TYR A 560 -27.32 -21.44 35.99
N THR A 561 -26.02 -21.62 35.76
CA THR A 561 -25.07 -22.38 36.60
C THR A 561 -24.57 -21.59 37.82
N ASN A 562 -24.85 -20.29 37.91
CA ASN A 562 -24.38 -19.47 39.02
C ASN A 562 -25.15 -19.78 40.32
N ALA A 563 -24.42 -20.06 41.41
CA ALA A 563 -25.01 -20.36 42.73
C ALA A 563 -25.97 -19.28 43.25
N GLY A 564 -25.73 -18.01 42.91
CA GLY A 564 -26.64 -16.90 43.23
C GLY A 564 -27.97 -16.97 42.50
N PHE A 565 -28.00 -17.46 41.25
CA PHE A 565 -29.25 -17.73 40.54
C PHE A 565 -30.04 -18.86 41.23
N HIS A 566 -29.38 -19.97 41.59
CA HIS A 566 -30.04 -21.06 42.30
C HIS A 566 -30.68 -20.61 43.62
N ALA A 567 -29.97 -19.78 44.41
CA ALA A 567 -30.51 -19.23 45.65
C ALA A 567 -31.78 -18.37 45.43
N ILE A 568 -31.76 -17.49 44.42
CA ILE A 568 -32.93 -16.68 44.05
C ILE A 568 -34.09 -17.53 43.53
N ALA A 569 -33.82 -18.55 42.72
CA ALA A 569 -34.84 -19.45 42.17
C ALA A 569 -35.56 -20.26 43.28
N VAL A 570 -34.83 -20.70 44.31
CA VAL A 570 -35.43 -21.36 45.49
C VAL A 570 -36.31 -20.38 46.28
N LEU A 571 -35.87 -19.14 46.50
CA LEU A 571 -36.69 -18.13 47.19
C LEU A 571 -37.94 -17.73 46.38
N ALA A 572 -37.82 -17.56 45.06
CA ALA A 572 -38.91 -17.20 44.17
C ALA A 572 -39.96 -18.33 44.04
N SER A 573 -39.52 -19.59 43.99
CA SER A 573 -40.42 -20.75 43.95
C SER A 573 -41.14 -20.98 45.27
N LEU A 574 -40.44 -20.87 46.41
CA LEU A 574 -41.05 -20.92 47.75
C LEU A 574 -42.12 -19.83 47.93
N LEU A 575 -41.81 -18.57 47.55
CA LEU A 575 -42.78 -17.49 47.61
C LEU A 575 -43.98 -17.76 46.69
N SER A 576 -43.75 -18.22 45.46
CA SER A 576 -44.82 -18.55 44.52
C SER A 576 -45.76 -19.65 45.04
N PHE A 577 -45.21 -20.68 45.69
CA PHE A 577 -46.01 -21.72 46.35
C PHE A 577 -46.91 -21.15 47.45
N VAL A 578 -46.37 -20.26 48.30
CA VAL A 578 -47.16 -19.56 49.34
C VAL A 578 -48.24 -18.66 48.72
N LEU A 579 -47.98 -17.99 47.60
CA LEU A 579 -48.99 -17.19 46.89
C LEU A 579 -50.10 -18.05 46.27
N VAL A 580 -49.77 -19.23 45.73
CA VAL A 580 -50.77 -20.20 45.23
C VAL A 580 -51.63 -20.74 46.37
N LEU A 581 -51.05 -21.09 47.53
CA LEU A 581 -51.83 -21.50 48.70
C LEU A 581 -52.76 -20.39 49.19
N ALA A 582 -52.29 -19.12 49.20
CA ALA A 582 -53.12 -17.97 49.53
C ALA A 582 -54.26 -17.75 48.51
N MET A 583 -54.01 -17.99 47.23
CA MET A 583 -55.01 -17.91 46.15
C MET A 583 -56.11 -18.97 46.34
N VAL A 584 -55.73 -20.23 46.55
CA VAL A 584 -56.68 -21.32 46.84
C VAL A 584 -57.51 -21.03 48.10
N PHE A 585 -56.90 -20.47 49.15
CA PHE A 585 -57.60 -20.08 50.38
C PHE A 585 -58.64 -18.96 50.12
N VAL A 586 -58.25 -17.88 49.42
CA VAL A 586 -59.14 -16.74 49.12
C VAL A 586 -60.30 -17.21 48.23
N TYR A 587 -60.03 -18.05 47.23
CA TYR A 587 -61.06 -18.60 46.35
C TYR A 587 -62.04 -19.51 47.09
N HIS A 588 -61.55 -20.40 47.97
CA HIS A 588 -62.40 -21.32 48.73
C HIS A 588 -63.33 -20.56 49.68
N PHE A 589 -62.80 -19.60 50.45
CA PHE A 589 -63.57 -18.84 51.44
C PHE A 589 -64.26 -17.59 50.87
N ARG A 590 -64.31 -17.40 49.54
CA ARG A 590 -64.86 -16.20 48.85
C ARG A 590 -66.29 -15.80 49.24
N ASN A 591 -67.10 -16.74 49.72
CA ASN A 591 -68.47 -16.49 50.14
C ASN A 591 -68.58 -15.92 51.58
N VAL A 592 -67.55 -16.05 52.41
CA VAL A 592 -67.54 -15.57 53.80
C VAL A 592 -67.64 -14.03 53.83
N PRO A 593 -68.48 -13.42 54.69
CA PRO A 593 -68.75 -11.97 54.67
C PRO A 593 -67.50 -11.07 54.74
N ILE A 594 -66.44 -11.48 55.45
CA ILE A 594 -65.17 -10.74 55.53
C ILE A 594 -64.48 -10.67 54.15
N ILE A 595 -64.25 -11.83 53.52
CA ILE A 595 -63.56 -11.91 52.22
C ILE A 595 -64.43 -11.27 51.12
N LYS A 596 -65.75 -11.51 51.15
CA LYS A 596 -66.71 -10.93 50.21
C LYS A 596 -66.80 -9.40 50.32
N ARG A 597 -66.79 -8.82 51.53
CA ARG A 597 -66.73 -7.35 51.75
C ARG A 597 -65.41 -6.75 51.23
N SER A 598 -64.32 -7.51 51.32
CA SER A 598 -62.98 -7.08 50.89
C SER A 598 -62.73 -7.18 49.38
N GLN A 599 -63.71 -7.63 48.58
CA GLN A 599 -63.61 -7.67 47.12
C GLN A 599 -62.52 -8.67 46.66
N TYR A 600 -62.75 -9.94 46.99
CA TYR A 600 -61.84 -11.05 46.69
C TYR A 600 -61.38 -11.06 45.23
N GLU A 601 -62.23 -10.63 44.29
CA GLU A 601 -61.91 -10.61 42.86
C GLU A 601 -60.66 -9.77 42.54
N PHE A 602 -60.38 -8.71 43.30
CA PHE A 602 -59.13 -7.94 43.15
C PHE A 602 -57.96 -8.54 43.93
N LEU A 603 -58.21 -9.29 45.00
CA LEU A 603 -57.18 -9.98 45.78
C LEU A 603 -56.61 -11.18 44.99
N GLU A 604 -57.45 -11.91 44.25
CA GLU A 604 -57.05 -12.94 43.28
C GLU A 604 -56.09 -12.36 42.22
N VAL A 605 -56.45 -11.22 41.61
CA VAL A 605 -55.62 -10.58 40.58
C VAL A 605 -54.29 -10.08 41.14
N MET A 606 -54.26 -9.57 42.37
CA MET A 606 -53.02 -9.23 43.06
C MET A 606 -52.13 -10.47 43.25
N LEU A 607 -52.68 -11.57 43.78
CA LEU A 607 -51.92 -12.81 44.02
C LEU A 607 -51.36 -13.39 42.72
N PHE A 608 -52.14 -13.37 41.64
CA PHE A 608 -51.68 -13.73 40.30
C PHE A 608 -50.54 -12.81 39.82
N GLY A 609 -50.67 -11.50 40.01
CA GLY A 609 -49.61 -10.52 39.72
C GLY A 609 -48.31 -10.80 40.48
N GLY A 610 -48.40 -11.24 41.74
CA GLY A 610 -47.24 -11.65 42.54
C GLY A 610 -46.51 -12.85 41.96
N ILE A 611 -47.24 -13.86 41.47
CA ILE A 611 -46.66 -15.01 40.76
C ILE A 611 -45.97 -14.55 39.47
N VAL A 612 -46.59 -13.64 38.69
CA VAL A 612 -46.00 -13.07 37.47
C VAL A 612 -44.70 -12.31 37.77
N VAL A 613 -44.62 -11.54 38.86
CA VAL A 613 -43.36 -10.88 39.29
C VAL A 613 -42.28 -11.90 39.66
N ASN A 614 -42.62 -12.97 40.37
CA ASN A 614 -41.65 -14.02 40.71
C ASN A 614 -41.10 -14.71 39.45
N CYS A 615 -41.96 -15.01 38.47
CA CYS A 615 -41.53 -15.54 37.18
C CYS A 615 -40.63 -14.56 36.40
N ALA A 616 -40.95 -13.26 36.43
CA ALA A 616 -40.12 -12.22 35.82
C ALA A 616 -38.72 -12.14 36.46
N VAL A 617 -38.61 -12.23 37.78
CA VAL A 617 -37.32 -12.27 38.51
C VAL A 617 -36.44 -13.44 38.06
N CYS A 618 -37.00 -14.62 37.83
CA CYS A 618 -36.24 -15.75 37.26
C CYS A 618 -35.81 -15.48 35.80
N GLY A 619 -36.66 -14.85 34.98
CA GLY A 619 -36.38 -14.49 33.59
C GLY A 619 -35.33 -13.38 33.40
N TYR A 620 -34.94 -12.67 34.46
CA TYR A 620 -33.83 -11.69 34.42
C TYR A 620 -32.43 -12.33 34.41
N ALA A 621 -32.31 -13.60 34.81
CA ALA A 621 -31.09 -14.38 34.61
C ALA A 621 -31.08 -15.08 33.23
N GLY A 622 -29.95 -15.70 32.89
CA GLY A 622 -29.74 -16.41 31.63
C GLY A 622 -29.11 -15.56 30.54
N GLN A 623 -28.50 -16.25 29.57
CA GLN A 623 -27.92 -15.69 28.36
C GLN A 623 -28.98 -14.87 27.59
N PRO A 624 -28.65 -13.68 27.06
CA PRO A 624 -29.55 -12.93 26.19
C PRO A 624 -29.99 -13.76 24.98
N THR A 625 -31.29 -14.06 24.93
CA THR A 625 -31.96 -14.68 23.78
C THR A 625 -33.13 -13.80 23.35
N THR A 626 -33.57 -13.94 22.09
CA THR A 626 -34.73 -13.21 21.54
C THR A 626 -36.00 -13.38 22.38
N PHE A 627 -36.16 -14.51 23.08
CA PHE A 627 -37.27 -14.71 24.02
C PHE A 627 -37.05 -13.96 25.34
N LEU A 628 -35.89 -14.13 25.99
CA LEU A 628 -35.63 -13.53 27.30
C LEU A 628 -35.54 -12.01 27.26
N CYS A 629 -34.97 -11.42 26.19
CA CYS A 629 -34.91 -9.97 26.04
C CYS A 629 -36.31 -9.34 26.02
N LYS A 630 -37.26 -9.94 25.28
CA LYS A 630 -38.66 -9.51 25.20
C LYS A 630 -39.44 -9.80 26.48
N PHE A 631 -39.20 -10.95 27.12
CA PHE A 631 -39.91 -11.34 28.34
C PHE A 631 -39.59 -10.45 29.55
N ARG A 632 -38.34 -9.99 29.68
CA ARG A 632 -37.87 -9.15 30.81
C ARG A 632 -38.71 -7.89 31.06
N PRO A 633 -38.88 -6.94 30.11
CA PRO A 633 -39.71 -5.75 30.33
C PRO A 633 -41.20 -6.09 30.47
N VAL A 634 -41.71 -7.05 29.67
CA VAL A 634 -43.12 -7.45 29.67
C VAL A 634 -43.55 -8.03 31.01
N GLY A 635 -42.79 -8.98 31.57
CA GLY A 635 -43.12 -9.66 32.82
C GLY A 635 -43.21 -8.71 34.02
N LEU A 636 -42.26 -7.80 34.16
CA LEU A 636 -42.29 -6.77 35.21
C LEU A 636 -43.45 -5.79 35.00
N ALA A 637 -43.65 -5.30 33.78
CA ALA A 637 -44.65 -4.28 33.49
C ALA A 637 -46.08 -4.80 33.76
N LEU A 638 -46.37 -6.06 33.37
CA LEU A 638 -47.66 -6.69 33.64
C LEU A 638 -47.81 -7.05 35.12
N GLY A 639 -46.80 -7.69 35.73
CA GLY A 639 -46.83 -8.05 37.15
C GLY A 639 -47.05 -6.83 38.06
N PHE A 640 -46.36 -5.72 37.79
CA PHE A 640 -46.56 -4.46 38.49
C PHE A 640 -48.02 -3.98 38.44
N THR A 641 -48.66 -3.96 37.26
CA THR A 641 -50.03 -3.44 37.11
C THR A 641 -51.08 -4.39 37.66
N LEU A 642 -50.86 -5.71 37.61
CA LEU A 642 -51.73 -6.70 38.24
C LEU A 642 -51.77 -6.52 39.77
N ILE A 643 -50.63 -6.25 40.41
CA ILE A 643 -50.54 -5.95 41.85
C ILE A 643 -51.04 -4.53 42.14
N PHE A 644 -50.37 -3.52 41.58
CA PHE A 644 -50.55 -2.13 41.97
C PHE A 644 -51.76 -1.46 41.31
N GLY A 645 -52.08 -1.81 40.06
CA GLY A 645 -53.32 -1.35 39.41
C GLY A 645 -54.57 -1.87 40.12
N ALA A 646 -54.54 -3.11 40.62
CA ALA A 646 -55.61 -3.65 41.46
C ALA A 646 -55.72 -2.89 42.80
N LEU A 647 -54.61 -2.52 43.44
CA LEU A 647 -54.60 -1.62 44.60
C LEU A 647 -55.21 -0.24 44.27
N VAL A 648 -54.80 0.39 43.16
CA VAL A 648 -55.35 1.69 42.70
C VAL A 648 -56.87 1.62 42.52
N VAL A 649 -57.37 0.58 41.85
CA VAL A 649 -58.82 0.39 41.61
C VAL A 649 -59.58 0.09 42.91
N LYS A 650 -58.99 -0.71 43.82
CA LYS A 650 -59.54 -0.99 45.15
C LYS A 650 -59.61 0.29 46.00
N SER A 651 -58.56 1.11 46.02
CA SER A 651 -58.56 2.44 46.65
C SER A 651 -59.59 3.38 46.03
N LEU A 652 -59.72 3.40 44.70
CA LEU A 652 -60.68 4.25 43.99
C LEU A 652 -62.14 3.86 44.32
N ARG A 653 -62.45 2.56 44.43
CA ARG A 653 -63.79 2.11 44.83
C ARG A 653 -64.09 2.51 46.27
N VAL A 654 -63.15 2.33 47.20
CA VAL A 654 -63.28 2.78 48.60
C VAL A 654 -63.53 4.29 48.64
N TYR A 655 -62.68 5.09 47.99
CA TYR A 655 -62.83 6.55 47.92
C TYR A 655 -64.20 6.99 47.39
N ARG A 656 -64.68 6.40 46.29
CA ARG A 656 -66.00 6.73 45.71
C ARG A 656 -67.18 6.38 46.62
N VAL A 657 -67.08 5.34 47.46
CA VAL A 657 -68.12 5.00 48.45
C VAL A 657 -68.19 6.02 49.59
N PHE A 658 -67.06 6.58 50.01
CA PHE A 658 -67.03 7.62 51.05
C PHE A 658 -67.33 9.02 50.53
N LEU A 659 -67.09 9.31 49.24
CA LEU A 659 -67.42 10.58 48.61
C LEU A 659 -68.93 10.74 48.29
N SER A 660 -69.67 9.64 48.09
CA SER A 660 -71.12 9.66 47.87
C SER A 660 -71.90 9.85 49.19
N GLY A 661 -71.70 11.00 49.84
CA GLY A 661 -72.21 11.28 51.18
C GLY A 661 -73.73 11.21 51.33
N ALA A 662 -74.16 10.81 52.52
CA ALA A 662 -75.53 10.85 53.06
C ALA A 662 -76.68 10.32 52.16
N MET A 663 -77.19 9.14 52.51
CA MET A 663 -78.55 8.67 52.15
C MET A 663 -78.84 8.38 50.66
N LYS A 664 -77.85 8.04 49.83
CA LYS A 664 -78.11 7.35 48.54
C LYS A 664 -77.19 6.13 48.34
N ARG A 665 -77.77 4.93 48.31
CA ARG A 665 -77.04 3.65 48.17
C ARG A 665 -76.52 3.46 46.74
N VAL A 666 -75.36 4.03 46.42
CA VAL A 666 -74.72 3.87 45.10
C VAL A 666 -74.16 2.46 44.94
N VAL A 667 -74.83 1.61 44.16
CA VAL A 667 -74.36 0.25 43.84
C VAL A 667 -73.27 0.29 42.77
N LEU A 668 -72.03 0.51 43.20
CA LEU A 668 -70.85 0.46 42.32
C LEU A 668 -70.57 -0.99 41.87
N SER A 669 -70.99 -1.31 40.65
CA SER A 669 -70.81 -2.61 40.02
C SER A 669 -69.33 -3.00 39.88
N THR A 670 -68.98 -4.21 40.33
CA THR A 670 -67.62 -4.76 40.22
C THR A 670 -67.14 -4.79 38.76
N ARG A 671 -68.04 -5.03 37.78
CA ARG A 671 -67.72 -5.00 36.34
C ARG A 671 -67.14 -3.64 35.89
N THR A 672 -67.63 -2.52 36.42
CA THR A 672 -67.14 -1.18 36.08
C THR A 672 -65.73 -0.93 36.62
N MET A 673 -65.40 -1.49 37.80
CA MET A 673 -64.07 -1.38 38.38
C MET A 673 -63.05 -2.26 37.63
N PHE A 674 -63.45 -3.46 37.19
CA PHE A 674 -62.61 -4.28 36.30
C PHE A 674 -62.32 -3.60 34.96
N LYS A 675 -63.27 -2.86 34.38
CA LYS A 675 -63.00 -2.07 33.15
C LYS A 675 -61.88 -1.04 33.35
N ILE A 676 -61.72 -0.46 34.54
CA ILE A 676 -60.63 0.49 34.84
C ILE A 676 -59.30 -0.27 34.93
N LEU A 677 -59.27 -1.44 35.58
CA LEU A 677 -58.06 -2.28 35.67
C LEU A 677 -57.60 -2.80 34.31
N ILE A 678 -58.55 -3.26 33.48
CA ILE A 678 -58.31 -3.67 32.09
C ILE A 678 -57.84 -2.47 31.25
N GLY A 679 -58.34 -1.25 31.53
CA GLY A 679 -57.82 -0.02 30.93
C GLY A 679 -56.35 0.22 31.23
N PHE A 680 -55.92 0.03 32.49
CA PHE A 680 -54.50 0.17 32.85
C PHE A 680 -53.61 -0.88 32.16
N LEU A 681 -54.06 -2.14 32.12
CA LEU A 681 -53.36 -3.21 31.41
C LEU A 681 -53.36 -2.98 29.89
N GLY A 682 -54.41 -2.37 29.32
CA GLY A 682 -54.49 -2.01 27.91
C GLY A 682 -53.47 -0.96 27.50
N VAL A 683 -53.19 0.02 28.37
CA VAL A 683 -52.11 1.00 28.14
C VAL A 683 -50.74 0.33 28.22
N ASP A 684 -50.51 -0.58 29.17
CA ASP A 684 -49.27 -1.36 29.24
C ASP A 684 -49.04 -2.19 27.97
N LEU A 685 -50.06 -2.93 27.52
CA LEU A 685 -49.99 -3.75 26.31
C LEU A 685 -49.78 -2.88 25.06
N LEU A 686 -50.42 -1.71 24.97
CA LEU A 686 -50.20 -0.77 23.87
C LEU A 686 -48.74 -0.28 23.81
N ILE A 687 -48.16 0.10 24.95
CA ILE A 687 -46.77 0.57 25.03
C ILE A 687 -45.79 -0.58 24.70
N LEU A 688 -46.02 -1.77 25.27
CA LEU A 688 -45.14 -2.94 25.05
C LEU A 688 -45.20 -3.47 23.62
N VAL A 689 -46.39 -3.51 22.99
CA VAL A 689 -46.54 -3.92 21.59
C VAL A 689 -45.96 -2.87 20.65
N ALA A 690 -46.17 -1.57 20.91
CA ALA A 690 -45.54 -0.51 20.12
C ALA A 690 -44.00 -0.58 20.20
N TRP A 691 -43.45 -0.83 21.39
CA TRP A 691 -42.01 -1.03 21.58
C TRP A 691 -41.51 -2.23 20.77
N GLU A 692 -42.11 -3.41 20.94
CA GLU A 692 -41.64 -4.65 20.29
C GLU A 692 -41.89 -4.72 18.77
N VAL A 693 -42.68 -3.80 18.21
CA VAL A 693 -42.88 -3.63 16.76
C VAL A 693 -41.93 -2.58 16.16
N VAL A 694 -41.63 -1.49 16.87
CA VAL A 694 -40.81 -0.38 16.35
C VAL A 694 -39.33 -0.53 16.67
N ASP A 695 -38.99 -1.03 17.86
CA ASP A 695 -37.62 -1.21 18.34
C ASP A 695 -37.51 -2.51 19.15
N PRO A 696 -37.56 -3.69 18.48
CA PRO A 696 -37.64 -4.98 19.14
C PRO A 696 -36.42 -5.25 20.03
N SER A 697 -36.65 -5.72 21.25
CA SER A 697 -35.55 -6.04 22.18
C SER A 697 -34.85 -7.34 21.74
N LEU A 698 -33.62 -7.17 21.24
CA LEU A 698 -32.83 -8.27 20.65
C LEU A 698 -31.51 -8.44 21.40
N PRO A 699 -30.96 -9.67 21.44
CA PRO A 699 -29.58 -9.88 21.86
C PRO A 699 -28.63 -9.23 20.84
N ARG A 700 -27.71 -8.37 21.31
CA ARG A 700 -26.65 -7.77 20.50
C ARG A 700 -25.30 -7.98 21.15
N SER A 701 -24.29 -8.22 20.33
CA SER A 701 -22.89 -8.14 20.75
C SER A 701 -22.43 -6.69 20.65
N ILE A 702 -22.00 -6.12 21.77
CA ILE A 702 -21.39 -4.79 21.86
C ILE A 702 -19.89 -5.02 21.99
N MET A 703 -19.07 -4.38 21.16
CA MET A 703 -17.61 -4.44 21.27
C MET A 703 -17.14 -3.42 22.31
N GLU A 704 -16.42 -3.86 23.34
CA GLU A 704 -15.94 -3.01 24.43
C GLU A 704 -14.43 -3.22 24.66
N LYS A 705 -13.68 -2.10 24.78
CA LYS A 705 -12.22 -2.14 24.95
C LYS A 705 -11.87 -2.58 26.36
N THR A 706 -11.29 -3.77 26.44
CA THR A 706 -11.02 -4.48 27.69
C THR A 706 -9.55 -4.25 28.09
N PRO A 707 -9.25 -3.40 29.09
CA PRO A 707 -7.88 -3.06 29.45
C PRO A 707 -7.06 -4.26 29.96
N GLU A 708 -7.72 -5.28 30.51
CA GLU A 708 -7.12 -6.53 30.99
C GLU A 708 -6.45 -7.36 29.88
N ILE A 709 -6.81 -7.11 28.61
CA ILE A 709 -6.16 -7.70 27.43
C ILE A 709 -5.46 -6.63 26.57
N GLY A 710 -4.92 -5.59 27.20
CA GLY A 710 -4.17 -4.53 26.51
C GLY A 710 -5.03 -3.53 25.74
N GLY A 711 -6.35 -3.51 25.96
CA GLY A 711 -7.27 -2.58 25.31
C GLY A 711 -7.86 -3.07 23.99
N HIS A 712 -7.65 -4.35 23.62
CA HIS A 712 -8.39 -4.97 22.52
C HIS A 712 -9.90 -4.98 22.78
N GLU A 713 -10.69 -5.00 21.71
CA GLU A 713 -12.15 -5.00 21.76
C GLU A 713 -12.71 -6.42 21.91
N VAL A 714 -13.55 -6.64 22.92
CA VAL A 714 -14.19 -7.94 23.18
C VAL A 714 -15.69 -7.84 22.99
N ALA A 715 -16.29 -8.88 22.42
CA ALA A 715 -17.73 -9.05 22.30
C ALA A 715 -18.41 -9.23 23.68
N HIS A 716 -19.26 -8.30 24.09
CA HIS A 716 -20.14 -8.40 25.25
C HIS A 716 -21.60 -8.57 24.79
N LEU A 717 -22.22 -9.71 25.15
CA LEU A 717 -23.60 -10.03 24.76
C LEU A 717 -24.60 -9.48 25.77
N LEU A 718 -25.45 -8.54 25.34
CA LEU A 718 -26.53 -7.93 26.15
C LEU A 718 -27.85 -7.87 25.37
N CYS A 719 -28.97 -7.69 26.08
CA CYS A 719 -30.23 -7.28 25.46
C CYS A 719 -30.17 -5.78 25.18
N SER A 720 -30.35 -5.37 23.91
CA SER A 720 -30.21 -3.98 23.48
C SER A 720 -31.39 -3.55 22.60
N THR A 721 -31.89 -2.35 22.86
CA THR A 721 -32.86 -1.61 22.04
C THR A 721 -32.16 -0.42 21.41
N GLY A 722 -32.57 -0.01 20.21
CA GLY A 722 -32.02 1.14 19.48
C GLY A 722 -32.33 2.49 20.12
N SER A 723 -33.28 2.57 21.06
CA SER A 723 -33.61 3.80 21.79
C SER A 723 -34.14 3.57 23.21
N PHE A 724 -33.90 4.55 24.08
CA PHE A 724 -34.42 4.61 25.45
C PHE A 724 -35.87 5.13 25.54
N ILE A 725 -36.44 5.60 24.42
CA ILE A 725 -37.71 6.34 24.37
C ILE A 725 -38.88 5.51 24.90
N PHE A 726 -39.05 4.27 24.47
CA PHE A 726 -40.13 3.40 24.95
C PHE A 726 -39.98 3.05 26.43
N THR A 727 -38.74 2.82 26.90
CA THR A 727 -38.42 2.64 28.31
C THR A 727 -38.87 3.85 29.14
N ALA A 728 -38.54 5.06 28.69
CA ALA A 728 -38.92 6.31 29.36
C ALA A 728 -40.45 6.50 29.40
N ILE A 729 -41.16 6.21 28.30
CA ILE A 729 -42.63 6.28 28.23
C ILE A 729 -43.28 5.29 29.21
N LEU A 730 -42.80 4.04 29.25
CA LEU A 730 -43.30 3.02 30.16
C LEU A 730 -43.06 3.42 31.63
N LEU A 731 -41.86 3.92 31.96
CA LEU A 731 -41.53 4.41 33.30
C LEU A 731 -42.36 5.62 33.72
N PHE A 732 -42.60 6.57 32.81
CA PHE A 732 -43.48 7.71 33.06
C PHE A 732 -44.92 7.27 33.36
N TRP A 733 -45.44 6.30 32.59
CA TRP A 733 -46.76 5.70 32.84
C TRP A 733 -46.82 4.99 34.21
N LYS A 734 -45.81 4.18 34.58
CA LYS A 734 -45.74 3.56 35.91
C LYS A 734 -45.67 4.60 37.04
N ALA A 735 -44.89 5.67 36.86
CA ALA A 735 -44.81 6.77 37.82
C ALA A 735 -46.14 7.50 37.99
N GLY A 736 -46.87 7.77 36.89
CA GLY A 736 -48.22 8.32 36.92
C GLY A 736 -49.19 7.45 37.72
N LEU A 737 -49.19 6.13 37.48
CA LEU A 737 -49.97 5.18 38.27
C LEU A 737 -49.58 5.21 39.76
N LEU A 738 -48.28 5.21 40.10
CA LEU A 738 -47.78 5.31 41.48
C LEU A 738 -48.31 6.55 42.20
N PHE A 739 -48.22 7.74 41.58
CA PHE A 739 -48.71 8.98 42.19
C PHE A 739 -50.23 8.99 42.39
N VAL A 740 -51.01 8.50 41.42
CA VAL A 740 -52.48 8.36 41.55
C VAL A 740 -52.83 7.37 42.66
N GLY A 741 -52.13 6.24 42.74
CA GLY A 741 -52.31 5.23 43.80
C GLY A 741 -51.97 5.74 45.18
N LEU A 742 -50.87 6.49 45.33
CA LEU A 742 -50.46 7.13 46.57
C LEU A 742 -51.49 8.17 47.03
N TYR A 743 -51.95 9.03 46.11
CA TYR A 743 -52.95 10.07 46.40
C TYR A 743 -54.28 9.47 46.87
N LEU A 744 -54.83 8.51 46.12
CA LEU A 744 -56.07 7.81 46.50
C LEU A 744 -55.94 7.06 47.83
N SER A 745 -54.81 6.39 48.06
CA SER A 745 -54.58 5.62 49.29
C SER A 745 -54.34 6.52 50.52
N PHE A 746 -53.78 7.72 50.33
CA PHE A 746 -53.67 8.74 51.38
C PHE A 746 -55.05 9.27 51.80
N LEU A 747 -55.95 9.53 50.85
CA LEU A 747 -57.30 10.05 51.11
C LEU A 747 -58.17 9.07 51.92
N ILE A 748 -58.11 7.77 51.64
CA ILE A 748 -58.92 6.76 52.34
C ILE A 748 -58.36 6.35 53.72
N ARG A 749 -57.15 6.80 54.08
CA ARG A 749 -56.42 6.33 55.27
C ARG A 749 -57.11 6.63 56.61
N LYS A 750 -57.99 7.65 56.67
CA LYS A 750 -58.73 8.05 57.89
C LYS A 750 -60.20 7.60 57.92
N VAL A 751 -60.58 6.66 57.07
CA VAL A 751 -61.91 6.02 57.08
C VAL A 751 -62.18 5.31 58.43
N SER A 752 -63.45 5.21 58.83
CA SER A 752 -63.89 4.66 60.11
C SER A 752 -63.56 3.18 60.33
N SER A 753 -63.57 2.76 61.60
CA SER A 753 -63.07 1.48 62.11
C SER A 753 -63.70 0.21 61.53
N ASP A 754 -64.85 0.30 60.85
CA ASP A 754 -65.48 -0.84 60.15
C ASP A 754 -64.70 -1.30 58.90
N PHE A 755 -63.76 -0.48 58.42
CA PHE A 755 -62.91 -0.75 57.26
C PHE A 755 -61.41 -0.58 57.59
N GLN A 756 -60.93 -1.34 58.59
CA GLN A 756 -59.50 -1.43 58.96
C GLN A 756 -58.55 -1.89 57.82
N GLU A 757 -59.07 -2.18 56.63
CA GLU A 757 -58.30 -2.51 55.43
C GLU A 757 -57.57 -1.30 54.81
N SER A 758 -58.08 -0.07 54.99
CA SER A 758 -57.50 1.15 54.38
C SER A 758 -56.05 1.42 54.80
N VAL A 759 -55.69 1.08 56.05
CA VAL A 759 -54.33 1.25 56.59
C VAL A 759 -53.34 0.30 55.90
N TYR A 760 -53.72 -0.96 55.69
CA TYR A 760 -52.88 -1.94 54.99
C TYR A 760 -52.71 -1.60 53.50
N ILE A 761 -53.73 -1.02 52.86
CA ILE A 761 -53.65 -0.49 51.50
C ILE A 761 -52.62 0.65 51.43
N PHE A 762 -52.72 1.66 52.31
CA PHE A 762 -51.75 2.76 52.36
C PHE A 762 -50.32 2.26 52.62
N ALA A 763 -50.11 1.36 53.58
CA ALA A 763 -48.81 0.78 53.89
C ALA A 763 -48.21 0.03 52.68
N SER A 764 -49.03 -0.78 51.99
CA SER A 764 -48.61 -1.51 50.78
C SER A 764 -48.20 -0.55 49.66
N THR A 765 -48.95 0.54 49.46
CA THR A 765 -48.60 1.57 48.47
C THR A 765 -47.28 2.28 48.80
N CYS A 766 -46.99 2.55 50.08
CA CYS A 766 -45.70 3.10 50.50
C CYS A 766 -44.53 2.14 50.25
N ILE A 767 -44.72 0.83 50.43
CA ILE A 767 -43.68 -0.19 50.14
C ILE A 767 -43.35 -0.23 48.64
N VAL A 768 -44.37 -0.31 47.78
CA VAL A 768 -44.15 -0.33 46.32
C VAL A 768 -43.47 0.96 45.84
N LEU A 769 -43.83 2.13 46.42
CA LEU A 769 -43.16 3.39 46.13
C LEU A 769 -41.67 3.36 46.52
N PHE A 770 -41.35 2.89 47.74
CA PHE A 770 -39.96 2.79 48.21
C PHE A 770 -39.12 1.86 47.31
N THR A 771 -39.61 0.65 47.03
CA THR A 771 -38.94 -0.28 46.10
C THR A 771 -38.71 0.34 44.73
N SER A 772 -39.70 1.07 44.19
CA SER A 772 -39.56 1.77 42.90
C SER A 772 -38.48 2.86 42.95
N LEU A 773 -38.41 3.64 44.04
CA LEU A 773 -37.41 4.69 44.23
C LEU A 773 -35.98 4.17 44.43
N VAL A 774 -35.81 2.92 44.88
CA VAL A 774 -34.48 2.29 45.04
C VAL A 774 -34.03 1.60 43.73
N LEU A 775 -34.93 0.91 43.04
CA LEU A 775 -34.58 0.17 41.82
C LEU A 775 -34.30 1.07 40.61
N LEU A 776 -34.95 2.24 40.49
CA LEU A 776 -34.77 3.11 39.32
C LEU A 776 -33.37 3.76 39.24
N PRO A 777 -32.82 4.39 40.30
CA PRO A 777 -31.43 4.89 40.26
C PRO A 777 -30.41 3.77 40.05
N MET A 778 -30.61 2.63 40.72
CA MET A 778 -29.72 1.48 40.62
C MET A 778 -29.73 0.85 39.21
N GLY A 779 -30.86 0.88 38.50
CA GLY A 779 -31.00 0.40 37.13
C GLY A 779 -30.33 1.24 36.05
N TYR A 780 -30.04 2.53 36.29
CA TYR A 780 -29.60 3.46 35.24
C TYR A 780 -28.40 4.36 35.60
N LEU A 781 -28.01 4.46 36.88
CA LEU A 781 -26.94 5.36 37.35
C LEU A 781 -25.75 4.64 38.00
N VAL A 782 -25.78 3.31 38.10
CA VAL A 782 -24.74 2.54 38.81
C VAL A 782 -24.27 1.36 37.95
N THR A 783 -23.00 1.39 37.54
CA THR A 783 -22.35 0.27 36.87
C THR A 783 -21.91 -0.77 37.90
N LEU A 784 -22.47 -1.98 37.82
CA LEU A 784 -22.17 -3.11 38.70
C LEU A 784 -21.98 -4.39 37.88
N PRO A 785 -21.14 -5.35 38.32
CA PRO A 785 -21.07 -6.68 37.73
C PRO A 785 -22.46 -7.33 37.67
N ALA A 786 -22.77 -8.01 36.56
CA ALA A 786 -24.13 -8.53 36.29
C ALA A 786 -24.68 -9.42 37.42
N THR A 787 -23.84 -10.25 38.04
CA THR A 787 -24.18 -11.09 39.20
C THR A 787 -24.63 -10.24 40.40
N THR A 788 -23.88 -9.18 40.74
CA THR A 788 -24.21 -8.26 41.84
C THR A 788 -25.52 -7.51 41.56
N PHE A 789 -25.67 -6.99 40.34
CA PHE A 789 -26.87 -6.29 39.90
C PHE A 789 -28.11 -7.17 40.05
N TYR A 790 -28.07 -8.40 39.49
CA TYR A 790 -29.16 -9.35 39.52
C TYR A 790 -29.63 -9.69 40.94
N LEU A 791 -28.69 -9.96 41.87
CA LEU A 791 -29.02 -10.33 43.24
C LEU A 791 -29.73 -9.21 43.99
N PHE A 792 -29.23 -7.96 43.92
CA PHE A 792 -29.89 -6.81 44.53
C PHE A 792 -31.30 -6.58 43.97
N PHE A 793 -31.44 -6.61 42.64
CA PHE A 793 -32.70 -6.44 41.93
C PHE A 793 -33.74 -7.51 42.35
N ALA A 794 -33.34 -8.78 42.34
CA ALA A 794 -34.21 -9.91 42.67
C ALA A 794 -34.71 -9.87 44.12
N ILE A 795 -33.80 -9.64 45.09
CA ILE A 795 -34.15 -9.62 46.51
C ILE A 795 -35.15 -8.48 46.80
N LEU A 796 -34.94 -7.28 46.24
CA LEU A 796 -35.84 -6.14 46.43
C LEU A 796 -37.25 -6.40 45.90
N LEU A 797 -37.40 -7.09 44.77
CA LEU A 797 -38.71 -7.45 44.21
C LEU A 797 -39.39 -8.59 44.98
N LEU A 798 -38.66 -9.64 45.36
CA LEU A 798 -39.24 -10.77 46.10
C LEU A 798 -39.71 -10.34 47.51
N VAL A 799 -38.89 -9.58 48.25
CA VAL A 799 -39.23 -9.12 49.61
C VAL A 799 -40.40 -8.12 49.60
N SER A 800 -40.42 -7.18 48.65
CA SER A 800 -41.52 -6.21 48.54
C SER A 800 -42.83 -6.88 48.12
N THR A 801 -42.79 -7.81 47.16
CA THR A 801 -43.95 -8.61 46.75
C THR A 801 -44.48 -9.44 47.92
N ALA A 802 -43.61 -10.15 48.65
CA ALA A 802 -43.99 -10.91 49.84
C ALA A 802 -44.66 -10.02 50.91
N THR A 803 -44.10 -8.85 51.20
CA THR A 803 -44.64 -7.93 52.22
C THR A 803 -46.00 -7.35 51.80
N VAL A 804 -46.15 -6.92 50.54
CA VAL A 804 -47.43 -6.40 50.02
C VAL A 804 -48.52 -7.48 50.06
N MET A 805 -48.21 -8.71 49.66
CA MET A 805 -49.17 -9.81 49.72
C MET A 805 -49.53 -10.19 51.15
N ALA A 806 -48.55 -10.25 52.07
CA ALA A 806 -48.81 -10.55 53.48
C ALA A 806 -49.70 -9.49 54.16
N LEU A 807 -49.44 -8.20 53.94
CA LEU A 807 -50.30 -7.11 54.44
C LEU A 807 -51.72 -7.18 53.86
N MET A 808 -51.89 -7.75 52.66
CA MET A 808 -53.19 -7.93 52.02
C MET A 808 -53.93 -9.19 52.45
N THR A 809 -53.26 -10.32 52.74
CA THR A 809 -53.92 -11.60 53.05
C THR A 809 -54.00 -11.90 54.54
N VAL A 810 -52.91 -11.71 55.30
CA VAL A 810 -52.81 -12.16 56.70
C VAL A 810 -53.87 -11.55 57.62
N PRO A 811 -54.18 -10.23 57.58
CA PRO A 811 -55.24 -9.64 58.42
C PRO A 811 -56.66 -10.17 58.13
N LYS A 812 -56.84 -10.90 57.01
CA LYS A 812 -58.11 -11.56 56.66
C LYS A 812 -58.13 -12.99 57.17
N ILE A 813 -57.04 -13.74 56.94
CA ILE A 813 -56.87 -15.12 57.41
C ILE A 813 -57.07 -15.20 58.93
N LEU A 814 -56.42 -14.31 59.69
CA LEU A 814 -56.53 -14.25 61.15
C LEU A 814 -57.98 -14.03 61.63
N ARG A 815 -58.70 -13.07 61.02
CA ARG A 815 -60.10 -12.80 61.39
C ARG A 815 -61.08 -13.90 60.97
N LEU A 816 -60.73 -14.73 59.99
CA LEU A 816 -61.50 -15.94 59.70
C LEU A 816 -61.21 -17.04 60.73
N SER A 817 -59.98 -17.18 61.22
CA SER A 817 -59.69 -18.13 62.30
C SER A 817 -60.36 -17.74 63.62
N GLU A 818 -60.41 -16.45 63.97
CA GLU A 818 -61.12 -15.95 65.16
C GLU A 818 -62.61 -16.36 65.14
N LEU A 819 -63.36 -16.01 64.08
CA LEU A 819 -64.77 -16.41 63.92
C LEU A 819 -64.96 -17.94 63.84
N GLY A 820 -63.97 -18.66 63.31
CA GLY A 820 -63.97 -20.13 63.25
C GLY A 820 -63.76 -20.80 64.61
N MET A 821 -63.15 -20.10 65.57
CA MET A 821 -63.00 -20.56 66.96
C MET A 821 -64.28 -20.31 67.77
N ASP A 822 -64.85 -19.10 67.70
CA ASP A 822 -66.12 -18.77 68.37
C ASP A 822 -67.25 -19.73 67.95
N SER A 823 -67.33 -20.07 66.66
CA SER A 823 -68.32 -20.99 66.11
C SER A 823 -68.20 -22.42 66.66
N LYS A 824 -67.01 -22.84 67.12
CA LYS A 824 -66.79 -24.17 67.74
C LYS A 824 -67.13 -24.20 69.23
N VAL A 825 -67.04 -23.08 69.93
CA VAL A 825 -67.34 -22.99 71.38
C VAL A 825 -68.85 -23.01 71.67
N SER A 826 -69.68 -22.57 70.71
CA SER A 826 -71.14 -22.44 70.89
C SER A 826 -71.97 -23.68 70.50
N SER A 827 -71.34 -24.84 70.28
CA SER A 827 -71.99 -26.01 69.66
C SER A 827 -72.10 -27.27 70.53
N ASP A 828 -71.76 -27.23 71.84
CA ASP A 828 -71.97 -28.38 72.74
C ASP A 828 -73.15 -28.21 73.70
N THR A 829 -74.30 -28.57 73.14
CA THR A 829 -75.54 -29.13 73.70
C THR A 829 -75.83 -29.08 75.21
N THR A 830 -77.07 -28.66 75.48
CA THR A 830 -77.81 -28.73 76.75
C THR A 830 -78.19 -30.16 77.21
N VAL A 831 -78.78 -30.22 78.42
CA VAL A 831 -79.64 -31.29 78.98
C VAL A 831 -78.95 -32.50 79.67
N ARG A 832 -78.95 -32.47 81.01
CA ARG A 832 -79.71 -33.45 81.84
C ARG A 832 -80.00 -32.95 83.26
N LYS A 833 -80.89 -33.66 83.98
CA LYS A 833 -81.65 -33.19 85.15
C LYS A 833 -80.90 -33.29 86.49
N SER A 834 -81.12 -32.26 87.32
CA SER A 834 -81.49 -32.29 88.75
C SER A 834 -80.96 -33.38 89.70
N SER A 835 -80.31 -32.93 90.77
CA SER A 835 -80.60 -33.39 92.14
C SER A 835 -80.33 -32.26 93.16
N ASN A 836 -81.17 -32.15 94.18
CA ASN A 836 -81.06 -31.10 95.22
C ASN A 836 -79.95 -31.37 96.24
N THR A 837 -79.24 -30.33 96.67
CA THR A 837 -79.00 -30.05 98.11
C THR A 837 -78.90 -28.54 98.32
N ALA A 838 -79.36 -28.01 99.46
CA ALA A 838 -79.27 -26.59 99.80
C ALA A 838 -78.55 -26.36 101.14
N SER A 839 -77.58 -25.45 101.13
CA SER A 839 -77.06 -24.69 102.28
C SER A 839 -76.33 -23.47 101.70
N ALA A 840 -76.71 -22.21 101.89
CA ALA A 840 -77.02 -21.46 103.12
C ALA A 840 -75.75 -21.11 103.95
N GLY A 841 -75.60 -19.83 104.31
CA GLY A 841 -74.39 -19.21 104.89
C GLY A 841 -73.71 -18.26 103.89
N SER A 842 -74.32 -17.11 103.56
CA SER A 842 -74.25 -15.82 104.29
C SER A 842 -72.87 -15.13 104.18
N ASN A 843 -72.78 -13.92 103.61
CA ASN A 843 -72.77 -12.61 104.29
C ASN A 843 -71.44 -12.28 105.04
N SER A 844 -70.93 -11.04 105.04
CA SER A 844 -71.29 -9.84 104.25
C SER A 844 -70.32 -8.66 104.49
N ILE A 845 -70.19 -7.77 103.49
CA ILE A 845 -70.18 -6.30 103.65
C ILE A 845 -69.02 -5.60 104.42
N ARG A 846 -68.13 -4.98 103.62
CA ARG A 846 -67.69 -3.55 103.63
C ARG A 846 -66.97 -2.88 104.83
N LYS A 847 -65.94 -2.12 104.42
CA LYS A 847 -65.58 -0.71 104.81
C LYS A 847 -64.76 -0.42 106.09
N ALA A 848 -63.46 -0.17 105.84
CA ALA A 848 -62.80 1.15 105.85
C ALA A 848 -62.53 1.93 107.16
N SER A 849 -61.35 2.59 107.16
CA SER A 849 -60.88 3.63 108.11
C SER A 849 -60.52 3.13 109.52
N SER A 850 -59.44 3.56 110.18
CA SER A 850 -58.25 4.35 109.79
C SER A 850 -57.20 4.26 110.92
N SER A 851 -55.90 4.52 110.63
CA SER A 851 -54.82 4.96 111.55
C SER A 851 -54.76 4.36 112.98
N ASP A 852 -53.64 3.77 113.44
CA ASP A 852 -52.36 4.49 113.59
C ASP A 852 -51.14 3.56 113.87
N GLN A 853 -49.91 4.12 113.81
CA GLN A 853 -48.63 3.81 114.53
C GLN A 853 -48.21 2.34 114.89
N ALA A 854 -46.93 1.92 114.96
CA ALA A 854 -45.57 2.39 114.58
C ALA A 854 -44.55 1.26 115.01
N PRO A 855 -43.19 1.36 114.88
CA PRO A 855 -42.30 2.18 114.04
C PRO A 855 -41.19 1.38 113.26
N THR A 856 -40.35 2.11 112.50
CA THR A 856 -39.02 1.74 111.90
C THR A 856 -38.99 0.82 110.66
N PRO A 857 -37.94 0.89 109.80
CA PRO A 857 -36.86 1.90 109.69
C PRO A 857 -37.07 2.90 108.51
N GLY A 858 -36.10 3.79 108.27
CA GLY A 858 -36.11 4.78 107.17
C GLY A 858 -34.85 5.68 107.21
N PRO A 859 -34.87 6.95 106.76
CA PRO A 859 -35.96 7.66 106.05
C PRO A 859 -35.55 8.71 104.97
N LYS A 860 -36.46 8.95 103.99
CA LYS A 860 -36.75 10.28 103.35
C LYS A 860 -35.65 11.00 102.52
N ALA A 861 -35.93 12.02 101.68
CA ALA A 861 -37.09 12.35 100.82
C ALA A 861 -36.81 13.61 99.94
N LYS A 862 -37.78 13.94 99.07
CA LYS A 862 -38.09 15.25 98.43
C LYS A 862 -37.31 15.69 97.19
N VAL A 863 -38.04 16.47 96.37
CA VAL A 863 -37.64 17.06 95.08
C VAL A 863 -37.70 18.58 95.20
N ARG A 864 -36.66 19.31 94.75
CA ARG A 864 -36.78 20.52 93.89
C ARG A 864 -35.42 21.14 93.48
N VAL A 865 -35.17 21.15 92.17
CA VAL A 865 -34.87 22.33 91.35
C VAL A 865 -33.69 23.27 91.76
N ASN A 866 -32.57 23.11 91.02
CA ASN A 866 -31.73 24.16 90.39
C ASN A 866 -30.49 24.77 91.14
N VAL A 867 -29.55 25.25 90.32
CA VAL A 867 -28.43 26.21 90.52
C VAL A 867 -27.06 25.72 91.05
N ARG A 868 -26.02 25.94 90.21
CA ARG A 868 -24.55 26.02 90.47
C ARG A 868 -23.77 24.77 90.97
N GLY A 869 -22.46 24.74 90.68
CA GLY A 869 -21.48 23.84 91.30
C GLY A 869 -20.32 23.43 90.37
N SER A 870 -19.30 24.26 90.19
CA SER A 870 -18.17 24.00 89.28
C SER A 870 -17.00 23.21 89.91
N PHE A 871 -16.28 22.47 89.05
CA PHE A 871 -14.84 22.12 89.03
C PHE A 871 -13.92 22.60 90.16
N PRO A 872 -12.93 21.76 90.55
CA PRO A 872 -11.57 21.86 89.96
C PRO A 872 -10.95 20.47 89.67
N ALA A 873 -9.75 20.29 89.10
CA ALA A 873 -8.87 20.99 88.13
C ALA A 873 -7.64 20.06 87.92
N LEU A 874 -6.68 20.19 86.98
CA LEU A 874 -6.33 21.17 85.94
C LEU A 874 -6.22 20.40 84.57
N SER A 875 -5.59 20.82 83.45
CA SER A 875 -4.61 21.89 83.21
C SER A 875 -4.67 22.55 81.81
N ALA A 876 -3.60 23.28 81.52
CA ALA A 876 -3.25 24.20 80.44
C ALA A 876 -2.85 23.54 79.10
N ARG A 877 -2.82 24.22 77.93
CA ARG A 877 -3.22 25.58 77.45
C ARG A 877 -3.39 25.45 75.89
N VAL A 878 -4.35 26.01 75.13
CA VAL A 878 -4.97 27.38 75.01
C VAL A 878 -4.00 28.40 74.35
N ASN A 879 -4.26 29.17 73.27
CA ASN A 879 -5.44 29.60 72.43
C ASN A 879 -5.17 29.34 70.90
N SER A 880 -6.05 29.44 69.88
CA SER A 880 -7.46 29.89 69.62
C SER A 880 -7.71 31.34 69.08
N ARG A 881 -8.26 31.53 67.84
CA ARG A 881 -9.13 32.68 67.41
C ARG A 881 -9.78 32.62 65.97
N ARG A 882 -11.11 32.88 65.93
CA ARG A 882 -11.94 33.60 64.91
C ARG A 882 -12.35 32.98 63.53
N LYS A 883 -13.48 33.53 63.03
CA LYS A 883 -14.28 33.35 61.78
C LYS A 883 -14.58 34.78 61.21
N PRO A 884 -15.40 35.02 60.14
CA PRO A 884 -15.47 34.48 58.75
C PRO A 884 -15.67 35.58 57.64
N SER A 885 -15.87 35.14 56.37
CA SER A 885 -16.79 35.72 55.32
C SER A 885 -16.33 36.70 54.20
N ARG A 886 -16.66 36.31 52.94
CA ARG A 886 -16.99 37.14 51.72
C ARG A 886 -15.78 37.88 51.05
N VAL A 887 -15.66 38.15 49.72
CA VAL A 887 -16.60 38.57 48.62
C VAL A 887 -16.11 38.17 47.18
N GLN A 888 -17.07 37.94 46.25
CA GLN A 888 -17.13 37.96 44.74
C GLN A 888 -15.91 37.84 43.75
N ALA A 889 -16.00 36.84 42.85
CA ALA A 889 -16.18 36.87 41.37
C ALA A 889 -15.16 37.41 40.30
N THR A 890 -14.93 36.55 39.26
CA THR A 890 -14.67 36.84 37.80
C THR A 890 -13.38 37.58 37.38
N PRO A 891 -12.96 37.67 36.07
CA PRO A 891 -13.56 37.22 34.79
C PRO A 891 -12.63 36.36 33.87
N VAL A 892 -12.72 36.48 32.53
CA VAL A 892 -12.09 35.63 31.47
C VAL A 892 -11.47 36.46 30.33
N GLN A 893 -10.26 36.09 29.85
CA GLN A 893 -9.56 36.53 28.61
C GLN A 893 -9.16 38.04 28.51
N PRO A 894 -8.26 38.51 27.57
CA PRO A 894 -8.03 38.06 26.18
C PRO A 894 -6.56 38.03 25.63
N PHE A 895 -6.44 37.88 24.30
CA PHE A 895 -5.23 38.01 23.44
C PHE A 895 -4.59 39.42 23.47
N VAL A 896 -3.31 39.54 23.03
CA VAL A 896 -2.82 40.37 21.88
C VAL A 896 -1.27 40.37 21.75
N THR A 897 -0.76 40.80 20.59
CA THR A 897 0.60 40.65 20.03
C THR A 897 1.53 41.89 20.07
N GLU A 898 2.86 41.62 20.00
CA GLU A 898 3.95 42.40 19.33
C GLU A 898 4.28 43.87 19.74
N LYS A 899 5.57 44.19 20.05
CA LYS A 899 6.46 45.10 19.24
C LYS A 899 7.83 45.53 19.83
N ARG A 900 8.90 45.08 19.14
CA ARG A 900 10.04 45.84 18.53
C ARG A 900 10.88 46.93 19.29
N LYS A 901 12.19 46.63 19.39
CA LYS A 901 13.39 47.46 18.97
C LYS A 901 13.79 48.73 19.77
N PRO A 902 14.98 49.38 19.51
CA PRO A 902 16.09 49.06 18.58
C PRO A 902 17.56 49.10 19.13
N SER A 903 18.52 48.79 18.21
CA SER A 903 19.94 49.27 18.13
C SER A 903 21.09 48.41 18.72
N ARG A 904 22.36 48.49 18.26
CA ARG A 904 22.98 48.73 16.90
C ARG A 904 24.55 48.58 16.96
N VAL A 905 25.21 48.01 15.93
CA VAL A 905 26.71 48.02 15.65
C VAL A 905 27.54 47.16 16.66
N GLN A 906 28.70 46.51 16.40
CA GLN A 906 29.81 46.69 15.44
C GLN A 906 30.37 45.35 14.85
N SER A 907 31.59 45.33 14.28
CA SER A 907 31.92 44.57 13.05
C SER A 907 33.25 43.77 13.00
N THR A 908 33.19 42.59 12.34
CA THR A 908 34.22 41.98 11.44
C THR A 908 35.50 41.34 12.11
N PRO A 909 36.49 40.77 11.36
CA PRO A 909 36.45 39.36 10.88
C PRO A 909 37.79 38.56 11.01
N ILE A 910 37.76 37.22 10.79
CA ILE A 910 38.95 36.38 10.51
C ILE A 910 38.61 35.35 9.41
N GLN A 911 39.60 34.92 8.60
CA GLN A 911 39.45 34.08 7.40
C GLN A 911 40.33 32.77 7.46
N PRO A 912 40.62 32.00 6.38
CA PRO A 912 40.65 30.54 6.44
C PRO A 912 42.05 29.90 6.56
N ILE A 913 42.10 28.57 6.56
CA ILE A 913 43.33 27.77 6.40
C ILE A 913 43.30 27.03 5.06
N VAL A 914 44.41 27.10 4.34
CA VAL A 914 44.76 26.29 3.15
C VAL A 914 46.16 25.72 3.40
N ILE A 915 46.43 24.51 2.94
CA ILE A 915 47.78 23.92 2.90
C ILE A 915 48.03 23.38 1.47
N HIS A 916 49.28 23.44 1.02
CA HIS A 916 49.70 23.43 -0.38
C HIS A 916 49.84 22.05 -1.04
N ASP A 917 49.86 22.08 -2.37
CA ASP A 917 50.30 21.02 -3.28
C ASP A 917 51.78 20.61 -3.08
N SER A 918 52.13 19.43 -3.59
CA SER A 918 53.48 18.99 -3.97
C SER A 918 53.40 17.88 -5.02
#